data_AF-A0A812ZRG9-F1
#
_entry.id   AF-A0A812ZRG9-F1
#
_cell.length_a   1.000
_cell.length_b   1.000
_cell.length_c   1.000
_cell.angle_alpha   90.00
_cell.angle_beta   90.00
_cell.angle_gamma   90.00
#
_symmetry.space_group_name_H-M   'P 1'
#
loop_
_entity.id
_entity.type
_entity.pdbx_description
1 polymer ?
#
loop_
_entity_poly.entity_id
_entity_poly.type
_entity_poly.pdbx_seq_one_letter_code
_entity_poly.pdbx_strand_id
1 'polypeptide(L)'
;MGTACGRAASIATNSQATRNSVRKAQRIAYVCDVEGHWDFFCNFVELCEGVKFKLPGNDGRKARTSQELELELADGWLFVFGGDGCDKGPGTLRFLEAMVMLKRKYPSRVFLILGNRDLNKMRWTSELTPSELKRIKEVPRAFWQSRLPGNCPTHWEYLRRTVAQEEGLNEDEVTERMIQNRNTKANKLRYMLDCDMGSVGDFEFRREELAHLLNVRKEEVTDEDVVESYERSVAPGGVMRKFLNLGQLALLIDGTLFVHGQIIGNQFPPDQVIGADDENTAWSLGVVPGEEQREECLETWIAKINSWAASEIRDWQHRPQWEVPPKVSTFESWSQRGASELIAYGTPGTRYPTVIYCRYLTEQSMPLPLPDSMVEYLKQYGVKFVVVGHTPHGNAPTVIMHDGVTLIMGDTSFSDVKANRFFQGDNRGTAACSIEYRGHAWCVHGETDKGQGFDYSVGPGITPGCDPLVGRFTKPTKEGKQFFVKAKLKNTDDESQYLLSHVQGFRYEYAVSSNAEVATAIEEGSVHFLSEKLLMEFLEQDVMSKIRHLFHMLDMNDDGTISMTELVVAINDPLFRRGLRSIFPTLDPVSLLGSATLMDGELGPEQFHDLCKKHADKGKLESCIYFPLVVSGEPSAVGAFPKALPNFNCIPTKYVQPGHLTVFKGHFDSWFQQPRSFECDLSRLKCPESSQMSVFCKSLKPHKAATSCMSAIAALNIPEAERRRLKIPAAGQYFAWSYPFSLVRSWKSSTSELPKPEASMDPDVAFLTVGGFVYFDDNYQPVHINAAVPDPKGRLRFGPPRHHEQLEDE
;
A
#
# COMPACT_ATOMS: atom_id res chain seq x y z
N MET A 1 -23.04 2.11 47.24
CA MET A 1 -24.14 1.15 47.52
C MET A 1 -24.24 0.25 46.31
N GLY A 2 -23.93 -1.03 46.46
CA GLY A 2 -23.86 -1.99 45.37
C GLY A 2 -25.22 -2.59 45.04
N THR A 3 -25.46 -2.80 43.75
CA THR A 3 -26.54 -3.60 43.19
C THR A 3 -25.89 -4.50 42.14
N ALA A 4 -25.50 -5.72 42.48
CA ALA A 4 -26.34 -6.92 42.44
C ALA A 4 -26.81 -7.28 41.02
N CYS A 5 -25.88 -7.72 40.16
CA CYS A 5 -26.23 -8.51 38.99
C CYS A 5 -26.35 -9.98 39.42
N GLY A 6 -27.58 -10.36 39.80
CA GLY A 6 -27.94 -11.71 40.24
C GLY A 6 -29.08 -12.29 39.38
N ARG A 7 -28.74 -13.36 38.65
CA ARG A 7 -29.61 -14.45 38.15
C ARG A 7 -30.96 -14.13 37.48
N ALA A 8 -31.00 -14.29 36.15
CA ALA A 8 -32.06 -14.95 35.37
C ALA A 8 -31.49 -15.28 33.96
N ALA A 9 -31.84 -16.34 33.23
CA ALA A 9 -32.38 -17.65 33.52
C ALA A 9 -31.79 -18.58 32.44
N SER A 10 -31.44 -19.81 32.82
CA SER A 10 -30.95 -20.85 31.91
C SER A 10 -32.09 -21.38 31.05
N ILE A 11 -31.94 -21.35 29.72
CA ILE A 11 -32.64 -22.25 28.82
C ILE A 11 -31.61 -23.23 28.26
N ALA A 12 -31.92 -24.51 28.43
CA ALA A 12 -31.01 -25.63 28.40
C ALA A 12 -30.49 -25.96 26.99
N THR A 13 -29.17 -26.17 26.88
CA THR A 13 -28.59 -27.30 26.12
C THR A 13 -27.31 -27.80 26.84
N ASN A 14 -27.36 -29.01 27.40
CA ASN A 14 -26.26 -29.95 27.65
C ASN A 14 -24.94 -29.50 28.34
N SER A 15 -24.97 -28.55 29.29
CA SER A 15 -23.74 -28.00 29.92
C SER A 15 -23.32 -28.59 31.29
N GLN A 16 -23.93 -29.69 31.76
CA GLN A 16 -23.66 -30.21 33.11
C GLN A 16 -22.69 -31.41 33.19
N ALA A 17 -22.37 -32.06 32.07
CA ALA A 17 -21.39 -33.16 32.05
C ALA A 17 -19.92 -32.67 31.92
N THR A 18 -19.69 -31.41 31.58
CA THR A 18 -18.36 -30.84 31.27
C THR A 18 -17.69 -30.08 32.42
N ARG A 19 -18.35 -29.91 33.57
CA ARG A 19 -17.76 -29.14 34.69
C ARG A 19 -16.82 -29.92 35.61
N ASN A 20 -16.79 -31.25 35.55
CA ASN A 20 -16.07 -32.07 36.54
C ASN A 20 -15.05 -33.08 35.99
N SER A 21 -14.69 -33.06 34.70
CA SER A 21 -13.50 -33.78 34.23
C SER A 21 -12.34 -32.80 34.06
N VAL A 22 -11.46 -32.73 35.07
CA VAL A 22 -10.07 -32.23 35.02
C VAL A 22 -9.81 -31.17 33.94
N ARG A 23 -9.77 -29.88 34.32
CA ARG A 23 -9.23 -28.77 33.49
C ARG A 23 -7.80 -29.10 33.05
N LYS A 24 -7.64 -29.89 31.98
CA LYS A 24 -6.41 -29.90 31.18
C LYS A 24 -6.25 -28.47 30.66
N ALA A 25 -5.07 -27.88 30.82
CA ALA A 25 -4.77 -26.57 30.24
C ALA A 25 -5.11 -26.64 28.75
N GLN A 26 -6.13 -25.87 28.33
CA GLN A 26 -6.57 -25.85 26.94
C GLN A 26 -5.48 -25.18 26.12
N ARG A 27 -5.17 -25.77 24.96
CA ARG A 27 -4.26 -25.19 23.98
C ARG A 27 -5.07 -24.60 22.85
N ILE A 28 -4.63 -23.52 22.23
CA ILE A 28 -5.36 -22.88 21.12
C ILE A 28 -4.40 -22.70 19.96
N ALA A 29 -4.79 -23.12 18.77
CA ALA A 29 -4.09 -22.78 17.52
C ALA A 29 -4.87 -21.67 16.81
N TYR A 30 -4.17 -20.63 16.35
CA TYR A 30 -4.75 -19.48 15.66
C TYR A 30 -4.08 -19.24 14.31
N VAL A 31 -4.89 -18.98 13.29
CA VAL A 31 -4.48 -18.51 11.96
C VAL A 31 -5.55 -17.59 11.41
N CYS A 32 -5.16 -16.57 10.65
CA CYS A 32 -6.08 -15.61 10.03
C CYS A 32 -5.59 -15.21 8.65
N ASP A 33 -6.43 -14.46 7.93
CA ASP A 33 -6.10 -13.82 6.66
C ASP A 33 -5.39 -14.80 5.73
N VAL A 34 -6.03 -15.96 5.48
CA VAL A 34 -5.48 -16.97 4.56
C VAL A 34 -5.61 -16.48 3.13
N GLU A 35 -6.66 -15.71 2.82
CA GLU A 35 -6.80 -15.04 1.52
C GLU A 35 -6.63 -16.03 0.34
N GLY A 36 -7.22 -17.21 0.42
CA GLY A 36 -7.06 -18.24 -0.62
C GLY A 36 -5.64 -18.77 -0.84
N HIS A 37 -4.63 -18.36 -0.08
CA HIS A 37 -3.26 -18.90 -0.12
C HIS A 37 -3.24 -20.28 0.56
N TRP A 38 -3.67 -21.30 -0.17
CA TRP A 38 -3.74 -22.68 0.34
C TRP A 38 -2.37 -23.23 0.75
N ASP A 39 -1.29 -22.87 0.04
CA ASP A 39 0.07 -23.26 0.38
C ASP A 39 0.53 -22.65 1.71
N PHE A 40 0.18 -21.38 1.99
CA PHE A 40 0.41 -20.76 3.29
C PHE A 40 -0.34 -21.50 4.40
N PHE A 41 -1.60 -21.87 4.17
CA PHE A 41 -2.36 -22.65 5.14
C PHE A 41 -1.74 -24.06 5.35
N CYS A 42 -1.24 -24.71 4.30
CA CYS A 42 -0.51 -25.97 4.42
C CYS A 42 0.78 -25.80 5.25
N ASN A 43 1.56 -24.73 5.02
CA ASN A 43 2.74 -24.40 5.84
C ASN A 43 2.35 -24.20 7.31
N PHE A 44 1.25 -23.48 7.59
CA PHE A 44 0.72 -23.34 8.95
C PHE A 44 0.40 -24.72 9.58
N VAL A 45 -0.30 -25.61 8.86
CA VAL A 45 -0.62 -26.95 9.37
C VAL A 45 0.63 -27.78 9.64
N GLU A 46 1.70 -27.61 8.85
CA GLU A 46 2.98 -28.28 9.08
C GLU A 46 3.73 -27.74 10.31
N LEU A 47 3.60 -26.45 10.60
CA LEU A 47 4.19 -25.80 11.78
C LEU A 47 3.36 -26.01 13.05
N CYS A 48 2.07 -26.29 12.92
CA CYS A 48 1.13 -26.32 14.04
C CYS A 48 1.11 -27.67 14.76
N GLU A 49 1.20 -27.66 16.09
CA GLU A 49 1.06 -28.90 16.88
C GLU A 49 -0.41 -29.38 17.01
N GLY A 50 -1.37 -28.46 16.85
CA GLY A 50 -2.77 -28.69 17.16
C GLY A 50 -3.58 -29.28 16.01
N VAL A 51 -3.20 -28.99 14.77
CA VAL A 51 -3.96 -29.33 13.56
C VAL A 51 -3.07 -30.10 12.59
N LYS A 52 -3.60 -31.15 11.97
CA LYS A 52 -2.88 -31.93 10.94
C LYS A 52 -3.84 -32.43 9.87
N PHE A 53 -3.33 -32.75 8.68
CA PHE A 53 -4.07 -33.53 7.70
C PHE A 53 -4.30 -34.95 8.21
N LYS A 54 -5.52 -35.47 8.02
CA LYS A 54 -5.92 -36.79 8.50
C LYS A 54 -5.17 -37.91 7.81
N LEU A 55 -4.99 -37.81 6.49
CA LEU A 55 -4.28 -38.81 5.69
C LEU A 55 -2.77 -38.62 5.90
N PRO A 56 -2.07 -39.55 6.59
CA PRO A 56 -0.65 -39.37 6.88
C PRO A 56 0.17 -39.39 5.59
N GLY A 57 1.16 -38.49 5.49
CA GLY A 57 2.01 -38.37 4.30
C GLY A 57 1.32 -37.76 3.08
N ASN A 58 0.05 -37.35 3.19
CA ASN A 58 -0.62 -36.60 2.14
C ASN A 58 -0.11 -35.15 2.14
N ASP A 59 0.39 -34.70 1.00
CA ASP A 59 0.69 -33.29 0.78
C ASP A 59 -0.63 -32.55 0.50
N GLY A 60 -1.12 -31.82 1.50
CA GLY A 60 -2.37 -31.06 1.42
C GLY A 60 -2.43 -30.13 0.20
N ARG A 61 -1.28 -29.65 -0.30
CA ARG A 61 -1.18 -28.79 -1.49
C ARG A 61 -1.73 -29.47 -2.75
N LYS A 62 -1.66 -30.80 -2.80
CA LYS A 62 -2.13 -31.63 -3.93
C LYS A 62 -3.58 -32.09 -3.77
N ALA A 63 -4.24 -31.78 -2.65
CA ALA A 63 -5.60 -32.22 -2.39
C ALA A 63 -6.57 -31.70 -3.47
N ARG A 64 -7.42 -32.59 -3.98
CA ARG A 64 -8.46 -32.33 -4.97
C ARG A 64 -9.84 -32.77 -4.52
N THR A 65 -9.91 -33.62 -3.50
CA THR A 65 -11.15 -34.19 -2.97
C THR A 65 -11.36 -33.78 -1.51
N SER A 66 -12.62 -33.76 -1.05
CA SER A 66 -12.92 -33.46 0.36
C SER A 66 -12.25 -34.43 1.34
N GLN A 67 -11.98 -35.69 0.94
CA GLN A 67 -11.29 -36.66 1.79
C GLN A 67 -9.81 -36.28 2.01
N GLU A 68 -9.14 -35.73 1.00
CA GLU A 68 -7.75 -35.28 1.10
C GLU A 68 -7.62 -33.97 1.88
N LEU A 69 -8.68 -33.16 1.91
CA LEU A 69 -8.78 -31.92 2.68
C LEU A 69 -9.13 -32.15 4.15
N GLU A 70 -9.41 -33.40 4.58
CA GLU A 70 -9.87 -33.65 5.94
C GLU A 70 -8.76 -33.38 6.97
N LEU A 71 -9.06 -32.50 7.92
CA LEU A 71 -8.17 -32.16 9.04
C LEU A 71 -8.56 -32.91 10.32
N GLU A 72 -7.59 -33.10 11.21
CA GLU A 72 -7.76 -33.57 12.58
C GLU A 72 -7.25 -32.53 13.57
N LEU A 73 -8.02 -32.33 14.64
CA LEU A 73 -7.65 -31.49 15.78
C LEU A 73 -7.18 -32.38 16.93
N ALA A 74 -5.92 -32.23 17.33
CA ALA A 74 -5.31 -33.02 18.39
C ALA A 74 -6.03 -32.82 19.74
N ASP A 75 -6.11 -33.85 20.60
CA ASP A 75 -6.85 -33.77 21.86
C ASP A 75 -6.35 -32.64 22.79
N GLY A 76 -7.30 -31.93 23.40
CA GLY A 76 -7.02 -30.79 24.27
C GLY A 76 -6.77 -29.46 23.55
N TRP A 77 -6.74 -29.46 22.21
CA TRP A 77 -6.62 -28.25 21.40
C TRP A 77 -7.98 -27.63 21.03
N LEU A 78 -7.99 -26.31 20.94
CA LEU A 78 -8.98 -25.52 20.23
C LEU A 78 -8.33 -24.95 18.97
N PHE A 79 -9.14 -24.63 17.97
CA PHE A 79 -8.69 -23.98 16.75
C PHE A 79 -9.57 -22.75 16.49
N VAL A 80 -8.93 -21.62 16.24
CA VAL A 80 -9.60 -20.36 15.92
C VAL A 80 -9.08 -19.86 14.58
N PHE A 81 -9.98 -19.73 13.60
CA PHE A 81 -9.70 -19.02 12.37
C PHE A 81 -10.13 -17.55 12.52
N GLY A 82 -9.22 -16.60 12.28
CA GLY A 82 -9.43 -15.17 12.53
C GLY A 82 -10.14 -14.37 11.42
N GLY A 83 -10.60 -15.02 10.35
CA GLY A 83 -11.32 -14.38 9.24
C GLY A 83 -10.44 -14.14 8.01
N ASP A 84 -11.09 -13.67 6.93
CA ASP A 84 -10.50 -13.43 5.60
C ASP A 84 -9.90 -14.71 4.99
N GLY A 85 -10.77 -15.70 4.74
CA GLY A 85 -10.39 -16.97 4.13
C GLY A 85 -10.34 -16.96 2.60
N CYS A 86 -10.97 -15.97 1.98
CA CYS A 86 -11.17 -15.87 0.53
C CYS A 86 -10.31 -14.76 -0.08
N ASP A 87 -10.18 -14.80 -1.41
CA ASP A 87 -9.56 -13.80 -2.29
C ASP A 87 -8.04 -13.79 -2.26
N LYS A 88 -7.37 -13.48 -3.38
CA LYS A 88 -5.89 -13.30 -3.52
C LYS A 88 -5.07 -14.56 -3.78
N GLY A 89 -5.66 -15.75 -3.65
CA GLY A 89 -4.95 -17.00 -3.96
C GLY A 89 -5.84 -18.13 -4.51
N PRO A 90 -5.26 -19.10 -5.25
CA PRO A 90 -5.95 -20.19 -5.94
C PRO A 90 -6.29 -21.37 -5.01
N GLY A 91 -6.91 -21.07 -3.87
CA GLY A 91 -7.15 -22.04 -2.80
C GLY A 91 -8.38 -21.78 -1.95
N THR A 92 -9.24 -20.85 -2.36
CA THR A 92 -10.42 -20.43 -1.61
C THR A 92 -11.38 -21.59 -1.36
N LEU A 93 -11.75 -22.37 -2.39
CA LEU A 93 -12.71 -23.46 -2.24
C LEU A 93 -12.16 -24.57 -1.34
N ARG A 94 -10.89 -24.94 -1.51
CA ARG A 94 -10.21 -25.94 -0.67
C ARG A 94 -10.17 -25.52 0.78
N PHE A 95 -9.81 -24.26 1.04
CA PHE A 95 -9.76 -23.70 2.38
C PHE A 95 -11.14 -23.70 3.06
N LEU A 96 -12.16 -23.15 2.38
CA LEU A 96 -13.51 -23.08 2.93
C LEU A 96 -14.09 -24.47 3.23
N GLU A 97 -13.89 -25.43 2.33
CA GLU A 97 -14.35 -26.82 2.52
C GLU A 97 -13.67 -27.46 3.74
N ALA A 98 -12.34 -27.32 3.88
CA ALA A 98 -11.59 -27.81 5.02
C ALA A 98 -12.09 -27.20 6.35
N MET A 99 -12.32 -25.89 6.39
CA MET A 99 -12.82 -25.19 7.58
C MET A 99 -14.24 -25.60 7.96
N VAL A 100 -15.14 -25.72 6.97
CA VAL A 100 -16.52 -26.18 7.19
C VAL A 100 -16.54 -27.61 7.74
N MET A 101 -15.74 -28.52 7.17
CA MET A 101 -15.63 -29.89 7.67
C MET A 101 -15.06 -29.93 9.09
N LEU A 102 -13.97 -29.19 9.35
CA LEU A 102 -13.32 -29.15 10.66
C LEU A 102 -14.27 -28.61 11.74
N LYS A 103 -14.98 -27.52 11.47
CA LYS A 103 -15.99 -26.94 12.38
C LYS A 103 -17.15 -27.90 12.65
N ARG A 104 -17.63 -28.62 11.64
CA ARG A 104 -18.71 -29.61 11.82
C ARG A 104 -18.25 -30.83 12.62
N LYS A 105 -17.02 -31.26 12.42
CA LYS A 105 -16.41 -32.39 13.14
C LYS A 105 -16.14 -32.04 14.62
N TYR A 106 -15.76 -30.80 14.90
CA TYR A 106 -15.43 -30.33 16.26
C TYR A 106 -16.16 -29.02 16.64
N PRO A 107 -17.49 -29.03 16.76
CA PRO A 107 -18.31 -27.82 16.86
C PRO A 107 -18.03 -26.95 18.08
N SER A 108 -17.58 -27.55 19.20
CA SER A 108 -17.24 -26.85 20.44
C SER A 108 -15.75 -26.55 20.59
N ARG A 109 -14.91 -26.93 19.61
CA ARG A 109 -13.44 -26.76 19.68
C ARG A 109 -12.88 -25.95 18.51
N VAL A 110 -13.67 -25.74 17.46
CA VAL A 110 -13.30 -24.97 16.29
C VAL A 110 -14.18 -23.72 16.24
N PHE A 111 -13.60 -22.56 16.01
CA PHE A 111 -14.30 -21.28 15.95
C PHE A 111 -13.86 -20.52 14.71
N LEU A 112 -14.82 -19.93 14.00
CA LEU A 112 -14.58 -19.21 12.75
C LEU A 112 -15.00 -17.75 12.98
N ILE A 113 -14.03 -16.85 13.04
CA ILE A 113 -14.28 -15.40 13.03
C ILE A 113 -14.47 -14.97 11.57
N LEU A 114 -15.43 -14.09 11.30
CA LEU A 114 -15.72 -13.59 9.95
C LEU A 114 -14.97 -12.28 9.68
N GLY A 115 -14.26 -12.25 8.56
CA GLY A 115 -13.59 -11.06 8.05
C GLY A 115 -14.37 -10.33 6.95
N ASN A 116 -13.84 -9.19 6.50
CA ASN A 116 -14.48 -8.38 5.45
C ASN A 116 -14.55 -9.10 4.11
N ARG A 117 -13.49 -9.83 3.73
CA ARG A 117 -13.46 -10.60 2.48
C ARG A 117 -14.49 -11.71 2.51
N ASP A 118 -14.73 -12.31 3.68
CA ASP A 118 -15.75 -13.33 3.82
C ASP A 118 -17.16 -12.73 3.60
N LEU A 119 -17.49 -11.67 4.32
CA LEU A 119 -18.83 -11.06 4.28
C LEU A 119 -19.19 -10.49 2.90
N ASN A 120 -18.22 -9.92 2.20
CA ASN A 120 -18.44 -9.31 0.89
C ASN A 120 -18.96 -10.30 -0.16
N LYS A 121 -18.80 -11.62 0.03
CA LYS A 121 -19.32 -12.64 -0.90
C LYS A 121 -20.84 -12.77 -0.88
N MET A 122 -21.53 -12.26 0.15
CA MET A 122 -23.00 -12.17 0.14
C MET A 122 -23.52 -11.28 -1.00
N ARG A 123 -22.71 -10.34 -1.51
CA ARG A 123 -23.09 -9.42 -2.60
C ARG A 123 -23.42 -10.13 -3.91
N TRP A 124 -22.79 -11.28 -4.17
CA TRP A 124 -22.94 -12.04 -5.42
C TRP A 124 -24.40 -12.38 -5.74
N THR A 125 -25.21 -12.69 -4.73
CA THR A 125 -26.61 -13.10 -4.92
C THR A 125 -27.49 -11.97 -5.45
N SER A 126 -27.16 -10.71 -5.14
CA SER A 126 -27.89 -9.54 -5.62
C SER A 126 -27.28 -8.92 -6.88
N GLU A 127 -25.94 -8.91 -6.97
CA GLU A 127 -25.20 -8.08 -7.93
C GLU A 127 -24.80 -8.81 -9.23
N LEU A 128 -24.91 -10.14 -9.28
CA LEU A 128 -24.67 -10.97 -10.49
C LEU A 128 -25.97 -11.41 -11.20
N THR A 129 -27.11 -10.84 -10.82
CA THR A 129 -28.40 -11.20 -11.42
C THR A 129 -28.52 -10.68 -12.87
N PRO A 130 -29.28 -11.35 -13.76
CA PRO A 130 -29.51 -10.85 -15.12
C PRO A 130 -30.14 -9.45 -15.18
N SER A 131 -30.93 -9.06 -14.17
CA SER A 131 -31.49 -7.71 -14.04
C SER A 131 -30.43 -6.65 -13.84
N GLU A 132 -29.35 -6.94 -13.11
CA GLU A 132 -28.23 -6.01 -12.92
C GLU A 132 -27.49 -5.73 -14.23
N LEU A 133 -27.24 -6.77 -15.03
CA LEU A 133 -26.59 -6.62 -16.33
C LEU A 133 -27.43 -5.76 -17.29
N LYS A 134 -28.76 -5.94 -17.30
CA LYS A 134 -29.66 -5.16 -18.16
C LYS A 134 -29.64 -3.66 -17.87
N ARG A 135 -29.35 -3.27 -16.62
CA ARG A 135 -29.34 -1.87 -16.16
C ARG A 135 -27.94 -1.29 -16.02
N ILE A 136 -26.93 -1.82 -16.71
CA ILE A 136 -25.50 -1.46 -16.54
C ILE A 136 -25.21 0.06 -16.45
N LYS A 137 -25.93 0.90 -17.20
CA LYS A 137 -25.78 2.37 -17.17
C LYS A 137 -26.33 3.03 -15.91
N GLU A 138 -27.25 2.38 -15.22
CA GLU A 138 -27.92 2.84 -14.01
C GLU A 138 -27.29 2.28 -12.74
N VAL A 139 -26.34 1.33 -12.84
CA VAL A 139 -25.65 0.75 -11.68
C VAL A 139 -24.69 1.81 -11.11
N PRO A 140 -24.97 2.35 -9.91
CA PRO A 140 -24.07 3.32 -9.30
C PRO A 140 -22.81 2.62 -8.79
N ARG A 141 -21.78 3.40 -8.44
CA ARG A 141 -20.63 2.88 -7.68
C ARG A 141 -21.09 2.39 -6.31
N ALA A 142 -20.39 1.42 -5.73
CA ALA A 142 -20.59 1.06 -4.33
C ALA A 142 -20.49 2.31 -3.43
N PHE A 143 -21.38 2.45 -2.45
CA PHE A 143 -21.50 3.69 -1.68
C PHE A 143 -20.23 4.03 -0.88
N TRP A 144 -19.46 3.01 -0.46
CA TRP A 144 -18.16 3.18 0.21
C TRP A 144 -17.02 3.59 -0.72
N GLN A 145 -17.15 3.38 -2.03
CA GLN A 145 -16.14 3.79 -3.03
C GLN A 145 -16.25 5.27 -3.40
N SER A 146 -17.44 5.88 -3.24
CA SER A 146 -17.68 7.28 -3.60
C SER A 146 -16.85 8.30 -2.82
N ARG A 147 -16.22 7.88 -1.71
CA ARG A 147 -15.49 8.72 -0.76
C ARG A 147 -13.98 8.46 -0.74
N LEU A 148 -13.50 7.42 -1.43
CA LEU A 148 -12.06 7.14 -1.52
C LEU A 148 -11.41 8.03 -2.61
N PRO A 149 -10.21 8.60 -2.36
CA PRO A 149 -9.50 9.38 -3.35
C PRO A 149 -9.01 8.46 -4.49
N GLY A 150 -9.76 8.43 -5.58
CA GLY A 150 -9.49 7.60 -6.75
C GLY A 150 -10.81 7.16 -7.38
N ASN A 151 -11.05 7.56 -8.62
CA ASN A 151 -12.28 7.23 -9.33
C ASN A 151 -12.31 5.73 -9.68
N CYS A 152 -12.73 4.89 -8.74
CA CYS A 152 -13.22 3.55 -9.04
C CYS A 152 -14.32 3.69 -10.11
N PRO A 153 -14.14 3.13 -11.33
CA PRO A 153 -15.10 3.33 -12.40
C PRO A 153 -16.46 2.71 -12.05
N THR A 154 -17.53 3.20 -12.65
CA THR A 154 -18.77 2.42 -12.77
C THR A 154 -18.51 1.17 -13.63
N HIS A 155 -19.37 0.15 -13.54
CA HIS A 155 -19.24 -1.03 -14.43
C HIS A 155 -19.26 -0.64 -15.92
N TRP A 156 -20.06 0.37 -16.29
CA TRP A 156 -20.06 0.93 -17.64
C TRP A 156 -18.71 1.54 -18.06
N GLU A 157 -18.12 2.36 -17.20
CA GLU A 157 -16.80 2.97 -17.42
C GLU A 157 -15.69 1.91 -17.45
N TYR A 158 -15.77 0.90 -16.60
CA TYR A 158 -14.84 -0.23 -16.59
C TYR A 158 -14.86 -0.97 -17.94
N LEU A 159 -16.04 -1.37 -18.43
CA LEU A 159 -16.14 -2.03 -19.74
C LEU A 159 -15.69 -1.15 -20.89
N ARG A 160 -15.94 0.17 -20.83
CA ARG A 160 -15.43 1.10 -21.85
C ARG A 160 -13.91 1.05 -21.92
N ARG A 161 -13.23 1.10 -20.77
CA ARG A 161 -11.77 1.00 -20.68
C ARG A 161 -11.24 -0.33 -21.17
N THR A 162 -11.87 -1.43 -20.74
CA THR A 162 -11.50 -2.78 -21.17
C THR A 162 -11.61 -2.91 -22.68
N VAL A 163 -12.73 -2.48 -23.28
CA VAL A 163 -12.93 -2.53 -24.73
C VAL A 163 -11.93 -1.63 -25.47
N ALA A 164 -11.67 -0.42 -24.97
CA ALA A 164 -10.67 0.48 -25.56
C ALA A 164 -9.29 -0.20 -25.62
N GLN A 165 -8.88 -0.83 -24.52
CA GLN A 165 -7.61 -1.55 -24.42
C GLN A 165 -7.55 -2.78 -25.32
N GLU A 166 -8.58 -3.63 -25.31
CA GLU A 166 -8.65 -4.86 -26.12
C GLU A 166 -8.65 -4.59 -27.63
N GLU A 167 -9.31 -3.51 -28.05
CA GLU A 167 -9.46 -3.16 -29.47
C GLU A 167 -8.41 -2.16 -29.96
N GLY A 168 -7.53 -1.67 -29.07
CA GLY A 168 -6.50 -0.68 -29.39
C GLY A 168 -7.07 0.70 -29.77
N LEU A 169 -8.19 1.09 -29.16
CA LEU A 169 -8.92 2.34 -29.42
C LEU A 169 -8.76 3.33 -28.26
N ASN A 170 -9.02 4.62 -28.53
CA ASN A 170 -9.26 5.57 -27.46
C ASN A 170 -10.66 5.36 -26.84
N GLU A 171 -10.85 5.72 -25.56
CA GLU A 171 -12.14 5.53 -24.87
C GLU A 171 -13.32 6.25 -25.54
N ASP A 172 -13.08 7.36 -26.23
CA ASP A 172 -14.09 8.14 -26.97
C ASP A 172 -14.51 7.48 -28.30
N GLU A 173 -13.71 6.55 -28.82
CA GLU A 173 -14.00 5.76 -30.02
C GLU A 173 -14.85 4.51 -29.70
N VAL A 174 -14.96 4.15 -28.41
CA VAL A 174 -15.72 2.97 -27.96
C VAL A 174 -17.23 3.21 -28.06
N THR A 175 -17.87 2.48 -28.98
CA THR A 175 -19.33 2.57 -29.16
C THR A 175 -20.11 1.80 -28.07
N GLU A 176 -21.35 2.22 -27.82
CA GLU A 176 -22.26 1.52 -26.89
C GLU A 176 -22.47 0.05 -27.28
N ARG A 177 -22.57 -0.26 -28.58
CA ARG A 177 -22.71 -1.64 -29.05
C ARG A 177 -21.51 -2.50 -28.63
N MET A 178 -20.30 -1.95 -28.67
CA MET A 178 -19.10 -2.69 -28.27
C MET A 178 -19.09 -2.98 -26.77
N ILE A 179 -19.53 -2.03 -25.94
CA ILE A 179 -19.70 -2.23 -24.49
C ILE A 179 -20.77 -3.29 -24.21
N GLN A 180 -21.93 -3.20 -24.87
CA GLN A 180 -23.02 -4.16 -24.67
C GLN A 180 -22.63 -5.60 -25.07
N ASN A 181 -21.81 -5.76 -26.12
CA ASN A 181 -21.27 -7.07 -26.49
C ASN A 181 -20.40 -7.70 -25.39
N ARG A 182 -19.83 -6.90 -24.47
CA ARG A 182 -18.94 -7.32 -23.38
C ARG A 182 -19.62 -7.29 -22.01
N ASN A 183 -20.91 -6.95 -21.96
CA ASN A 183 -21.72 -6.92 -20.75
C ASN A 183 -22.15 -8.33 -20.34
N THR A 184 -21.20 -9.12 -19.84
CA THR A 184 -21.40 -10.50 -19.39
C THR A 184 -21.30 -10.61 -17.87
N LYS A 185 -21.81 -11.71 -17.28
CA LYS A 185 -21.60 -11.97 -15.85
C LYS A 185 -20.12 -12.08 -15.50
N ALA A 186 -19.31 -12.65 -16.38
CA ALA A 186 -17.86 -12.79 -16.16
C ALA A 186 -17.19 -11.43 -16.01
N ASN A 187 -17.47 -10.48 -16.89
CA ASN A 187 -16.91 -9.14 -16.79
C ASN A 187 -17.50 -8.33 -15.63
N LYS A 188 -18.78 -8.52 -15.29
CA LYS A 188 -19.36 -7.95 -14.06
C LYS A 188 -18.66 -8.46 -12.81
N LEU A 189 -18.35 -9.76 -12.75
CA LEU A 189 -17.63 -10.37 -11.64
C LEU A 189 -16.19 -9.85 -11.56
N ARG A 190 -15.45 -9.78 -12.68
CA ARG A 190 -14.11 -9.16 -12.74
C ARG A 190 -14.13 -7.73 -12.22
N TYR A 191 -15.08 -6.92 -12.70
CA TYR A 191 -15.30 -5.55 -12.19
C TYR A 191 -15.48 -5.53 -10.67
N MET A 192 -16.36 -6.36 -10.12
CA MET A 192 -16.60 -6.38 -8.68
C MET A 192 -15.36 -6.79 -7.88
N LEU A 193 -14.60 -7.79 -8.36
CA LEU A 193 -13.37 -8.26 -7.72
C LEU A 193 -12.28 -7.18 -7.77
N ASP A 194 -12.04 -6.59 -8.94
CA ASP A 194 -10.96 -5.62 -9.15
C ASP A 194 -11.25 -4.28 -8.47
N CYS A 195 -12.47 -3.76 -8.64
CA CYS A 195 -12.81 -2.37 -8.38
C CYS A 195 -13.53 -2.17 -7.03
N ASP A 196 -14.38 -3.11 -6.61
CA ASP A 196 -15.18 -2.93 -5.40
C ASP A 196 -14.65 -3.68 -4.18
N MET A 197 -14.00 -4.83 -4.38
CA MET A 197 -13.59 -5.76 -3.32
C MET A 197 -12.07 -5.81 -3.06
N GLY A 198 -11.26 -5.14 -3.87
CA GLY A 198 -9.80 -5.12 -3.70
C GLY A 198 -9.15 -6.50 -3.86
N SER A 199 -9.77 -7.39 -4.64
CA SER A 199 -9.37 -8.77 -4.90
C SER A 199 -8.97 -8.96 -6.37
N VAL A 200 -8.12 -8.06 -6.87
CA VAL A 200 -7.58 -8.13 -8.24
C VAL A 200 -6.96 -9.50 -8.51
N GLY A 201 -7.26 -10.08 -9.67
CA GLY A 201 -6.75 -11.38 -10.11
C GLY A 201 -7.58 -12.59 -9.67
N ASP A 202 -8.51 -12.42 -8.72
CA ASP A 202 -9.23 -13.53 -8.08
C ASP A 202 -10.17 -14.33 -9.01
N PHE A 203 -10.55 -13.74 -10.16
CA PHE A 203 -11.24 -14.47 -11.22
C PHE A 203 -10.35 -15.58 -11.79
N GLU A 204 -9.08 -15.27 -12.06
CA GLU A 204 -8.12 -16.21 -12.64
C GLU A 204 -7.59 -17.18 -11.58
N PHE A 205 -7.45 -16.78 -10.32
CA PHE A 205 -7.17 -17.70 -9.21
C PHE A 205 -8.27 -18.73 -9.02
N ARG A 206 -9.54 -18.34 -9.16
CA ARG A 206 -10.64 -19.31 -9.16
C ARG A 206 -10.53 -20.26 -10.36
N ARG A 207 -10.14 -19.78 -11.54
CA ARG A 207 -9.93 -20.64 -12.72
C ARG A 207 -8.83 -21.67 -12.48
N GLU A 208 -7.71 -21.24 -11.91
CA GLU A 208 -6.60 -22.12 -11.53
C GLU A 208 -7.02 -23.17 -10.51
N GLU A 209 -7.76 -22.76 -9.48
CA GLU A 209 -8.27 -23.68 -8.47
C GLU A 209 -9.23 -24.71 -9.09
N LEU A 210 -10.16 -24.28 -9.95
CA LEU A 210 -11.06 -25.19 -10.65
C LEU A 210 -10.31 -26.18 -11.55
N ALA A 211 -9.31 -25.71 -12.29
CA ALA A 211 -8.48 -26.56 -13.14
C ALA A 211 -7.75 -27.62 -12.31
N HIS A 212 -7.20 -27.24 -11.16
CA HIS A 212 -6.57 -28.16 -10.20
C HIS A 212 -7.56 -29.19 -9.65
N LEU A 213 -8.73 -28.76 -9.19
CA LEU A 213 -9.76 -29.64 -8.62
C LEU A 213 -10.32 -30.62 -9.64
N LEU A 214 -10.52 -30.18 -10.89
CA LEU A 214 -11.03 -31.00 -11.99
C LEU A 214 -9.94 -31.83 -12.67
N ASN A 215 -8.67 -31.59 -12.34
CA ASN A 215 -7.51 -32.17 -13.01
C ASN A 215 -7.52 -31.98 -14.54
N VAL A 216 -7.80 -30.75 -14.96
CA VAL A 216 -7.76 -30.30 -16.36
C VAL A 216 -6.79 -29.15 -16.50
N ARG A 217 -6.46 -28.75 -17.73
CA ARG A 217 -5.64 -27.56 -17.96
C ARG A 217 -6.45 -26.29 -17.70
N LYS A 218 -5.78 -25.19 -17.32
CA LYS A 218 -6.41 -23.90 -17.02
C LYS A 218 -7.27 -23.40 -18.18
N GLU A 219 -6.84 -23.63 -19.41
CA GLU A 219 -7.51 -23.18 -20.64
C GLU A 219 -8.80 -23.96 -20.93
N GLU A 220 -9.01 -25.11 -20.27
CA GLU A 220 -10.22 -25.92 -20.41
C GLU A 220 -11.34 -25.44 -19.48
N VAL A 221 -11.02 -24.59 -18.48
CA VAL A 221 -12.01 -23.97 -17.59
C VAL A 221 -12.48 -22.67 -18.22
N THR A 222 -13.76 -22.58 -18.54
CA THR A 222 -14.37 -21.41 -19.21
C THR A 222 -14.67 -20.27 -18.22
N ASP A 223 -14.95 -19.07 -18.75
CA ASP A 223 -15.44 -17.96 -17.94
C ASP A 223 -16.76 -18.30 -17.24
N GLU A 224 -17.61 -19.06 -17.93
CA GLU A 224 -18.89 -19.56 -17.41
C GLU A 224 -18.68 -20.50 -16.22
N ASP A 225 -17.70 -21.41 -16.28
CA ASP A 225 -17.37 -22.33 -15.17
C ASP A 225 -16.94 -21.55 -13.92
N VAL A 226 -16.15 -20.48 -14.10
CA VAL A 226 -15.70 -19.61 -13.01
C VAL A 226 -16.89 -18.89 -12.37
N VAL A 227 -17.75 -18.26 -13.18
CA VAL A 227 -18.95 -17.57 -12.70
C VAL A 227 -19.88 -18.55 -11.95
N GLU A 228 -20.14 -19.72 -12.53
CA GLU A 228 -20.99 -20.73 -11.92
C GLU A 228 -20.42 -21.20 -10.57
N SER A 229 -19.09 -21.33 -10.46
CA SER A 229 -18.43 -21.66 -9.20
C SER A 229 -18.68 -20.63 -8.10
N TYR A 230 -18.60 -19.33 -8.40
CA TYR A 230 -18.94 -18.27 -7.44
C TYR A 230 -20.43 -18.32 -7.06
N GLU A 231 -21.34 -18.41 -8.02
CA GLU A 231 -22.78 -18.47 -7.75
C GLU A 231 -23.14 -19.71 -6.91
N ARG A 232 -22.59 -20.89 -7.25
CA ARG A 232 -22.80 -22.15 -6.53
C ARG A 232 -22.25 -22.08 -5.09
N SER A 233 -21.16 -21.35 -4.85
CA SER A 233 -20.56 -21.23 -3.52
C SER A 233 -21.49 -20.51 -2.51
N VAL A 234 -22.29 -19.56 -2.97
CA VAL A 234 -23.22 -18.77 -2.14
C VAL A 234 -24.67 -19.25 -2.20
N ALA A 235 -25.01 -20.09 -3.18
CA ALA A 235 -26.32 -20.74 -3.30
C ALA A 235 -26.66 -21.61 -2.06
N PRO A 236 -27.95 -21.96 -1.84
CA PRO A 236 -28.32 -22.95 -0.82
C PRO A 236 -27.48 -24.23 -0.93
N GLY A 237 -26.78 -24.60 0.15
CA GLY A 237 -25.88 -25.75 0.17
C GLY A 237 -24.45 -25.48 -0.31
N GLY A 238 -24.16 -24.29 -0.86
CA GLY A 238 -22.83 -23.85 -1.25
C GLY A 238 -21.85 -23.72 -0.08
N VAL A 239 -20.56 -23.91 -0.34
CA VAL A 239 -19.51 -23.94 0.69
C VAL A 239 -19.35 -22.59 1.40
N MET A 240 -19.41 -21.48 0.66
CA MET A 240 -19.28 -20.14 1.24
C MET A 240 -20.49 -19.81 2.12
N ARG A 241 -21.70 -20.16 1.69
CA ARG A 241 -22.90 -20.03 2.52
C ARG A 241 -22.82 -20.89 3.80
N LYS A 242 -22.28 -22.11 3.72
CA LYS A 242 -22.06 -22.96 4.91
C LYS A 242 -21.03 -22.33 5.85
N PHE A 243 -19.93 -21.79 5.33
CA PHE A 243 -18.88 -21.11 6.10
C PHE A 243 -19.46 -19.91 6.86
N LEU A 244 -20.16 -19.01 6.17
CA LEU A 244 -20.81 -17.84 6.79
C LEU A 244 -21.77 -18.23 7.92
N ASN A 245 -22.59 -19.28 7.74
CA ASN A 245 -23.51 -19.76 8.78
C ASN A 245 -22.82 -20.31 10.04
N LEU A 246 -21.56 -20.73 9.92
CA LEU A 246 -20.78 -21.29 11.01
C LEU A 246 -19.89 -20.23 11.69
N GLY A 247 -19.83 -19.03 11.13
CA GLY A 247 -19.01 -17.93 11.61
C GLY A 247 -19.66 -17.05 12.67
N GLN A 248 -18.82 -16.26 13.33
CA GLN A 248 -19.18 -15.28 14.36
C GLN A 248 -18.24 -14.05 14.27
N LEU A 249 -18.54 -12.97 14.98
CA LEU A 249 -17.75 -11.73 14.92
C LEU A 249 -16.76 -11.57 16.08
N ALA A 250 -17.06 -12.16 17.23
CA ALA A 250 -16.19 -12.08 18.41
C ALA A 250 -16.20 -13.39 19.21
N LEU A 251 -15.10 -13.67 19.92
CA LEU A 251 -14.96 -14.83 20.79
C LEU A 251 -14.10 -14.50 22.00
N LEU A 252 -14.51 -14.91 23.21
CA LEU A 252 -13.71 -14.85 24.42
C LEU A 252 -13.50 -16.25 25.00
N ILE A 253 -12.26 -16.73 25.02
CA ILE A 253 -11.88 -18.03 25.62
C ILE A 253 -10.58 -17.86 26.38
N ASP A 254 -10.52 -18.37 27.62
CA ASP A 254 -9.32 -18.35 28.47
C ASP A 254 -8.65 -16.98 28.61
N GLY A 255 -9.47 -15.92 28.68
CA GLY A 255 -9.01 -14.54 28.76
C GLY A 255 -8.43 -13.99 27.45
N THR A 256 -8.61 -14.69 26.33
CA THR A 256 -8.25 -14.19 24.99
C THR A 256 -9.50 -13.76 24.23
N LEU A 257 -9.54 -12.49 23.85
CA LEU A 257 -10.55 -11.92 22.95
C LEU A 257 -10.07 -12.01 21.50
N PHE A 258 -10.84 -12.68 20.64
CA PHE A 258 -10.60 -12.75 19.21
C PHE A 258 -11.63 -11.91 18.46
N VAL A 259 -11.14 -11.05 17.58
CA VAL A 259 -11.93 -10.31 16.58
C VAL A 259 -11.10 -10.23 15.29
N HIS A 260 -11.71 -9.90 14.15
CA HIS A 260 -10.97 -9.89 12.88
C HIS A 260 -10.06 -8.66 12.74
N GLY A 261 -10.59 -7.45 12.90
CA GLY A 261 -9.88 -6.20 12.65
C GLY A 261 -9.12 -5.65 13.85
N GLN A 262 -9.81 -4.83 14.64
CA GLN A 262 -9.32 -4.24 15.88
C GLN A 262 -10.51 -3.96 16.81
N ILE A 263 -10.23 -3.63 18.07
CA ILE A 263 -11.24 -3.28 19.10
C ILE A 263 -11.42 -1.77 19.30
N ILE A 264 -10.56 -0.97 18.67
CA ILE A 264 -10.57 0.48 18.59
C ILE A 264 -10.09 0.87 17.19
N GLY A 265 -10.61 1.96 16.64
CA GLY A 265 -10.10 2.52 15.39
C GLY A 265 -10.02 4.03 15.42
N ASN A 266 -9.09 4.59 14.67
CA ASN A 266 -8.82 6.03 14.55
C ASN A 266 -8.99 6.55 13.11
N GLN A 267 -9.83 5.87 12.35
CA GLN A 267 -10.17 6.19 10.95
C GLN A 267 -11.68 6.17 10.73
N PHE A 268 -12.44 6.50 11.77
CA PHE A 268 -13.91 6.52 11.76
C PHE A 268 -14.42 7.95 11.67
N PRO A 269 -14.85 8.44 10.49
CA PRO A 269 -15.32 9.81 10.35
C PRO A 269 -16.56 10.05 11.24
N PRO A 270 -16.59 11.08 12.11
CA PRO A 270 -17.71 11.30 13.04
C PRO A 270 -19.02 11.66 12.34
N ASP A 271 -18.97 12.17 11.10
CA ASP A 271 -20.14 12.41 10.26
C ASP A 271 -20.72 11.12 9.64
N GLN A 272 -19.99 10.00 9.72
CA GLN A 272 -20.37 8.71 9.14
C GLN A 272 -20.60 7.62 10.18
N VAL A 273 -19.75 7.57 11.21
CA VAL A 273 -19.69 6.48 12.17
C VAL A 273 -20.25 6.95 13.52
N ILE A 274 -21.36 6.33 13.92
CA ILE A 274 -22.06 6.67 15.16
C ILE A 274 -21.17 6.34 16.35
N GLY A 275 -20.84 7.35 17.15
CA GLY A 275 -20.02 7.22 18.35
C GLY A 275 -18.51 7.38 18.13
N ALA A 276 -18.08 7.82 16.94
CA ALA A 276 -16.73 8.34 16.74
C ALA A 276 -16.61 9.78 17.24
N ASP A 277 -15.44 10.12 17.77
CA ASP A 277 -15.11 11.46 18.25
C ASP A 277 -14.53 12.37 17.15
N ASP A 278 -14.22 13.62 17.51
CA ASP A 278 -13.67 14.64 16.59
C ASP A 278 -12.27 14.26 16.05
N GLU A 279 -11.59 13.29 16.66
CA GLU A 279 -10.30 12.76 16.21
C GLU A 279 -10.48 11.49 15.34
N ASN A 280 -11.70 11.22 14.87
CA ASN A 280 -12.09 10.02 14.13
C ASN A 280 -11.87 8.72 14.89
N THR A 281 -11.85 8.77 16.23
CA THR A 281 -11.57 7.62 17.09
C THR A 281 -12.85 7.06 17.71
N ALA A 282 -12.98 5.73 17.70
CA ALA A 282 -14.09 5.04 18.34
C ALA A 282 -13.70 3.65 18.84
N TRP A 283 -14.26 3.28 19.99
CA TRP A 283 -14.17 1.92 20.52
C TRP A 283 -15.26 1.04 19.92
N SER A 284 -14.91 -0.13 19.40
CA SER A 284 -15.86 -1.09 18.84
C SER A 284 -16.52 -1.96 19.92
N LEU A 285 -15.88 -2.11 21.09
CA LEU A 285 -16.41 -2.92 22.20
C LEU A 285 -17.69 -2.32 22.78
N GLY A 286 -18.70 -3.14 23.04
CA GLY A 286 -19.99 -2.68 23.57
C GLY A 286 -20.94 -2.11 22.53
N VAL A 287 -20.50 -1.89 21.29
CA VAL A 287 -21.38 -1.41 20.20
C VAL A 287 -22.08 -2.59 19.53
N VAL A 288 -23.41 -2.55 19.46
CA VAL A 288 -24.23 -3.50 18.70
C VAL A 288 -25.03 -2.71 17.67
N PRO A 289 -24.87 -2.95 16.35
CA PRO A 289 -25.61 -2.21 15.34
C PRO A 289 -27.13 -2.26 15.55
N GLY A 290 -27.76 -1.09 15.52
CA GLY A 290 -29.19 -0.92 15.81
C GLY A 290 -29.56 -0.72 17.29
N GLU A 291 -28.63 -0.87 18.23
CA GLU A 291 -28.84 -0.51 19.63
C GLU A 291 -28.33 0.92 19.92
N GLU A 292 -29.12 1.74 20.62
CA GLU A 292 -28.75 3.13 20.95
C GLU A 292 -27.72 3.20 22.09
N GLN A 293 -27.78 2.25 23.02
CA GLN A 293 -26.90 2.21 24.19
C GLN A 293 -25.80 1.18 24.00
N ARG A 294 -24.61 1.51 24.50
CA ARG A 294 -23.50 0.57 24.56
C ARG A 294 -23.79 -0.50 25.61
N GLU A 295 -23.48 -1.74 25.28
CA GLU A 295 -23.48 -2.84 26.22
C GLU A 295 -22.22 -2.79 27.09
N GLU A 296 -22.41 -2.61 28.40
CA GLU A 296 -21.30 -2.44 29.35
C GLU A 296 -20.59 -3.75 29.64
N CYS A 297 -21.31 -4.88 29.63
CA CYS A 297 -20.77 -6.20 29.94
C CYS A 297 -20.18 -6.84 28.68
N LEU A 298 -18.87 -7.11 28.70
CA LEU A 298 -18.15 -7.66 27.55
C LEU A 298 -18.75 -8.99 27.04
N GLU A 299 -19.08 -9.92 27.93
CA GLU A 299 -19.66 -11.21 27.56
C GLU A 299 -21.05 -11.07 26.95
N THR A 300 -21.85 -10.11 27.45
CA THR A 300 -23.18 -9.82 26.92
C THR A 300 -23.06 -9.17 25.54
N TRP A 301 -22.08 -8.27 25.36
CA TRP A 301 -21.80 -7.66 24.06
C TRP A 301 -21.40 -8.72 23.02
N ILE A 302 -20.49 -9.65 23.36
CA ILE A 302 -20.09 -10.75 22.47
C ILE A 302 -21.31 -11.59 22.06
N ALA A 303 -22.21 -11.91 23.00
CA ALA A 303 -23.43 -12.65 22.69
C ALA A 303 -24.35 -11.87 21.73
N LYS A 304 -24.55 -10.57 21.98
CA LYS A 304 -25.41 -9.70 21.17
C LYS A 304 -24.86 -9.48 19.77
N ILE A 305 -23.57 -9.13 19.62
CA ILE A 305 -22.96 -8.86 18.31
C ILE A 305 -22.96 -10.11 17.41
N ASN A 306 -22.71 -11.29 18.00
CA ASN A 306 -22.79 -12.56 17.27
C ASN A 306 -24.23 -12.92 16.90
N SER A 307 -25.20 -12.66 17.79
CA SER A 307 -26.63 -12.87 17.51
C SER A 307 -27.11 -11.98 16.36
N TRP A 308 -26.70 -10.71 16.38
CA TRP A 308 -26.98 -9.73 15.32
C TRP A 308 -26.41 -10.17 13.97
N ALA A 309 -25.13 -10.54 13.90
CA ALA A 309 -24.53 -11.04 12.67
C ALA A 309 -25.23 -12.29 12.13
N ALA A 310 -25.60 -13.22 13.03
CA ALA A 310 -26.36 -14.40 12.64
C ALA A 310 -27.77 -14.05 12.13
N SER A 311 -28.44 -13.02 12.67
CA SER A 311 -29.72 -12.55 12.13
C SER A 311 -29.58 -11.90 10.76
N GLU A 312 -28.52 -11.12 10.52
CA GLU A 312 -28.25 -10.53 9.22
C GLU A 312 -27.98 -11.61 8.17
N ILE A 313 -27.17 -12.63 8.50
CA ILE A 313 -26.94 -13.77 7.59
C ILE A 313 -28.26 -14.51 7.30
N ARG A 314 -29.13 -14.71 8.29
CA ARG A 314 -30.46 -15.30 8.05
C ARG A 314 -31.29 -14.40 7.15
N ASP A 315 -31.26 -13.09 7.36
CA ASP A 315 -32.00 -12.14 6.55
C ASP A 315 -31.54 -12.15 5.07
N TRP A 316 -30.24 -12.14 4.80
CA TRP A 316 -29.69 -12.36 3.46
C TRP A 316 -30.19 -13.66 2.81
N GLN A 317 -30.30 -14.73 3.59
CA GLN A 317 -30.79 -16.00 3.06
C GLN A 317 -32.27 -15.99 2.66
N HIS A 318 -33.09 -15.17 3.33
CA HIS A 318 -34.50 -14.99 2.99
C HIS A 318 -34.69 -13.94 1.88
N ARG A 319 -33.83 -12.92 1.84
CA ARG A 319 -33.88 -11.79 0.91
C ARG A 319 -32.53 -11.62 0.16
N PRO A 320 -32.12 -12.61 -0.65
CA PRO A 320 -30.77 -12.66 -1.23
C PRO A 320 -30.56 -11.71 -2.41
N GLN A 321 -31.63 -11.19 -3.01
CA GLN A 321 -31.60 -10.30 -4.16
C GLN A 321 -32.04 -8.89 -3.76
N TRP A 322 -31.84 -7.93 -4.67
CA TRP A 322 -32.42 -6.60 -4.55
C TRP A 322 -33.95 -6.66 -4.51
N GLU A 323 -34.56 -6.03 -3.52
CA GLU A 323 -35.98 -5.66 -3.58
C GLU A 323 -36.17 -4.45 -4.49
N VAL A 324 -35.32 -3.44 -4.29
CA VAL A 324 -35.23 -2.24 -5.12
C VAL A 324 -33.75 -2.01 -5.43
N PRO A 325 -33.30 -2.15 -6.69
CA PRO A 325 -31.89 -1.97 -7.03
C PRO A 325 -31.41 -0.53 -6.80
N PRO A 326 -30.13 -0.33 -6.40
CA PRO A 326 -29.61 0.99 -6.11
C PRO A 326 -29.53 1.86 -7.37
N LYS A 327 -29.86 3.15 -7.21
CA LYS A 327 -29.76 4.18 -8.28
C LYS A 327 -28.73 5.27 -7.99
N VAL A 328 -28.32 5.39 -6.73
CA VAL A 328 -27.31 6.37 -6.28
C VAL A 328 -26.34 5.69 -5.31
N SER A 329 -25.14 6.23 -5.18
CA SER A 329 -24.07 5.70 -4.31
C SER A 329 -24.25 6.10 -2.84
N THR A 330 -25.44 5.88 -2.27
CA THR A 330 -25.71 6.09 -0.83
C THR A 330 -26.04 4.77 -0.14
N PHE A 331 -25.84 4.70 1.17
CA PHE A 331 -26.17 3.50 1.95
C PHE A 331 -27.66 3.14 1.81
N GLU A 332 -28.56 4.12 1.90
CA GLU A 332 -30.01 3.93 1.85
C GLU A 332 -30.48 3.32 0.53
N SER A 333 -29.83 3.70 -0.58
CA SER A 333 -30.13 3.11 -1.88
C SER A 333 -29.61 1.68 -2.00
N TRP A 334 -28.51 1.35 -1.30
CA TRP A 334 -27.86 0.04 -1.30
C TRP A 334 -28.37 -0.89 -0.19
N SER A 335 -29.27 -0.43 0.67
CA SER A 335 -29.79 -1.20 1.81
C SER A 335 -31.05 -2.02 1.50
N GLN A 336 -31.51 -2.00 0.25
CA GLN A 336 -32.74 -2.64 -0.21
C GLN A 336 -32.53 -4.13 -0.55
N ARG A 337 -31.86 -4.87 0.34
CA ARG A 337 -31.57 -6.31 0.30
C ARG A 337 -31.30 -6.83 1.71
N GLY A 338 -31.28 -8.16 1.88
CA GLY A 338 -30.90 -8.75 3.16
C GLY A 338 -29.42 -8.60 3.51
N ALA A 339 -29.09 -8.61 4.81
CA ALA A 339 -27.76 -8.39 5.39
C ALA A 339 -27.08 -7.05 5.02
N SER A 340 -27.84 -6.03 4.66
CA SER A 340 -27.26 -4.77 4.20
C SER A 340 -26.39 -4.08 5.26
N GLU A 341 -26.76 -4.17 6.54
CA GLU A 341 -25.97 -3.62 7.63
C GLU A 341 -24.70 -4.44 7.85
N LEU A 342 -24.78 -5.78 7.83
CA LEU A 342 -23.60 -6.64 7.99
C LEU A 342 -22.60 -6.50 6.83
N ILE A 343 -23.09 -6.36 5.59
CA ILE A 343 -22.23 -6.05 4.45
C ILE A 343 -21.54 -4.70 4.68
N ALA A 344 -22.26 -3.65 5.06
CA ALA A 344 -21.68 -2.34 5.34
C ALA A 344 -20.66 -2.38 6.48
N TYR A 345 -20.94 -3.14 7.54
CA TYR A 345 -20.06 -3.33 8.70
C TYR A 345 -18.70 -3.96 8.35
N GLY A 346 -18.63 -4.70 7.24
CA GLY A 346 -17.40 -5.27 6.66
C GLY A 346 -16.74 -4.40 5.59
N THR A 347 -17.07 -3.10 5.49
CA THR A 347 -16.51 -2.18 4.48
C THR A 347 -16.10 -0.85 5.11
N PRO A 348 -15.32 0.01 4.39
CA PRO A 348 -15.10 1.39 4.80
C PRO A 348 -16.39 2.21 4.95
N GLY A 349 -17.50 1.73 4.38
CA GLY A 349 -18.82 2.36 4.47
C GLY A 349 -19.59 2.05 5.74
N THR A 350 -18.98 1.43 6.75
CA THR A 350 -19.66 1.16 8.02
C THR A 350 -20.21 2.45 8.62
N ARG A 351 -21.36 2.31 9.29
CA ARG A 351 -22.00 3.38 10.09
C ARG A 351 -21.78 3.22 11.59
N TYR A 352 -21.13 2.13 11.99
CA TYR A 352 -20.84 1.79 13.38
C TYR A 352 -19.35 1.45 13.53
N PRO A 353 -18.76 1.72 14.71
CA PRO A 353 -17.45 1.20 15.08
C PRO A 353 -17.45 -0.32 14.88
N THR A 354 -16.57 -0.80 14.00
CA THR A 354 -16.57 -2.20 13.55
C THR A 354 -15.43 -2.98 14.17
N VAL A 355 -15.63 -4.29 14.38
CA VAL A 355 -14.56 -5.23 14.77
C VAL A 355 -13.97 -5.98 13.58
N ILE A 356 -14.41 -5.64 12.37
CA ILE A 356 -13.99 -6.28 11.11
C ILE A 356 -13.09 -5.32 10.34
N TYR A 357 -13.62 -4.19 9.91
CA TYR A 357 -12.92 -3.21 9.08
C TYR A 357 -12.36 -2.07 9.93
N CYS A 358 -11.48 -2.42 10.88
CA CYS A 358 -11.00 -1.52 11.93
C CYS A 358 -9.49 -1.58 12.07
N ARG A 359 -8.86 -0.41 12.26
CA ARG A 359 -7.41 -0.25 12.36
C ARG A 359 -7.09 0.85 13.37
N TYR A 360 -6.02 0.65 14.14
CA TYR A 360 -5.54 1.63 15.11
C TYR A 360 -4.03 1.84 14.93
N LEU A 361 -3.70 2.76 14.02
CA LEU A 361 -2.34 2.95 13.50
C LEU A 361 -2.03 4.44 13.38
N THR A 362 -0.75 4.81 13.34
CA THR A 362 -0.37 6.16 12.93
C THR A 362 -0.71 6.41 11.45
N GLU A 363 -0.62 7.66 11.00
CA GLU A 363 -0.75 8.02 9.57
C GLU A 363 0.26 7.27 8.68
N GLN A 364 1.41 6.86 9.23
CA GLN A 364 2.44 6.07 8.54
C GLN A 364 2.21 4.56 8.68
N SER A 365 1.04 4.11 9.15
CA SER A 365 0.67 2.71 9.38
C SER A 365 1.45 2.00 10.50
N MET A 366 2.14 2.74 11.37
CA MET A 366 2.80 2.14 12.54
C MET A 366 1.75 1.70 13.56
N PRO A 367 1.92 0.52 14.20
CA PRO A 367 1.02 0.07 15.26
C PRO A 367 1.02 1.05 16.44
N LEU A 368 -0.17 1.33 17.00
CA LEU A 368 -0.33 2.19 18.18
C LEU A 368 -0.63 1.37 19.44
N PRO A 369 -0.05 1.72 20.59
CA PRO A 369 -0.48 1.20 21.89
C PRO A 369 -1.95 1.53 22.16
N LEU A 370 -2.70 0.58 22.71
CA LEU A 370 -4.07 0.82 23.20
C LEU A 370 -4.07 1.91 24.29
N PRO A 371 -5.12 2.76 24.36
CA PRO A 371 -5.28 3.72 25.45
C PRO A 371 -5.39 3.05 26.82
N ASP A 372 -4.81 3.65 27.86
CA ASP A 372 -4.81 3.10 29.23
C ASP A 372 -6.22 2.77 29.75
N SER A 373 -7.20 3.62 29.44
CA SER A 373 -8.61 3.39 29.82
C SER A 373 -9.19 2.11 29.20
N MET A 374 -8.77 1.77 27.97
CA MET A 374 -9.16 0.52 27.31
C MET A 374 -8.46 -0.68 27.96
N VAL A 375 -7.17 -0.56 28.26
CA VAL A 375 -6.41 -1.61 28.96
C VAL A 375 -7.05 -1.94 30.30
N GLU A 376 -7.44 -0.93 31.08
CA GLU A 376 -8.13 -1.13 32.36
C GLU A 376 -9.52 -1.76 32.20
N TYR A 377 -10.29 -1.34 31.19
CA TYR A 377 -11.56 -1.99 30.84
C TYR A 377 -11.38 -3.48 30.52
N LEU A 378 -10.37 -3.83 29.70
CA LEU A 378 -10.07 -5.21 29.35
C LEU A 378 -9.68 -6.05 30.58
N LYS A 379 -8.83 -5.49 31.45
CA LYS A 379 -8.43 -6.13 32.72
C LYS A 379 -9.61 -6.36 33.66
N GLN A 380 -10.53 -5.41 33.75
CA GLN A 380 -11.74 -5.52 34.57
C GLN A 380 -12.59 -6.74 34.17
N TYR A 381 -12.64 -7.07 32.88
CA TYR A 381 -13.34 -8.24 32.35
C TYR A 381 -12.45 -9.48 32.21
N GLY A 382 -11.24 -9.47 32.81
CA GLY A 382 -10.34 -10.61 32.82
C GLY A 382 -9.71 -10.95 31.46
N VAL A 383 -9.74 -10.01 30.51
CA VAL A 383 -9.04 -10.15 29.23
C VAL A 383 -7.55 -9.92 29.45
N LYS A 384 -6.75 -10.88 28.97
CA LYS A 384 -5.28 -10.93 29.03
C LYS A 384 -4.66 -10.77 27.65
N PHE A 385 -5.38 -11.21 26.62
CA PHE A 385 -4.91 -11.18 25.25
C PHE A 385 -6.01 -10.68 24.33
N VAL A 386 -5.63 -9.89 23.34
CA VAL A 386 -6.47 -9.55 22.20
C VAL A 386 -5.75 -10.07 20.97
N VAL A 387 -6.40 -10.90 20.16
CA VAL A 387 -5.79 -11.52 18.98
C VAL A 387 -6.61 -11.15 17.76
N VAL A 388 -5.95 -10.58 16.76
CA VAL A 388 -6.59 -9.98 15.58
C VAL A 388 -5.84 -10.29 14.28
N GLY A 389 -6.45 -9.98 13.13
CA GLY A 389 -5.92 -10.07 11.77
C GLY A 389 -6.04 -8.73 11.01
N HIS A 390 -6.51 -8.77 9.75
CA HIS A 390 -6.93 -7.66 8.87
C HIS A 390 -5.87 -6.63 8.42
N THR A 391 -4.97 -6.25 9.32
CA THR A 391 -3.94 -5.25 9.04
C THR A 391 -2.61 -5.97 8.85
N PRO A 392 -2.15 -6.13 7.60
CA PRO A 392 -0.91 -6.82 7.35
C PRO A 392 0.22 -5.98 7.89
N HIS A 393 1.08 -6.61 8.68
CA HIS A 393 2.30 -6.01 9.16
C HIS A 393 3.46 -6.95 8.86
N GLY A 394 3.71 -7.20 7.58
CA GLY A 394 4.96 -7.81 7.11
C GLY A 394 5.15 -9.30 7.44
N ASN A 395 6.41 -9.70 7.64
CA ASN A 395 6.89 -11.10 7.60
C ASN A 395 6.79 -11.91 8.90
N ALA A 396 6.17 -11.36 9.94
CA ALA A 396 5.93 -12.04 11.22
C ALA A 396 4.80 -11.32 11.96
N PRO A 397 4.06 -12.01 12.85
CA PRO A 397 3.03 -11.38 13.66
C PRO A 397 3.56 -10.19 14.47
N THR A 398 2.73 -9.17 14.64
CA THR A 398 3.06 -7.97 15.41
C THR A 398 2.47 -8.07 16.81
N VAL A 399 3.28 -7.78 17.82
CA VAL A 399 2.85 -7.78 19.23
C VAL A 399 2.88 -6.36 19.77
N ILE A 400 1.91 -6.00 20.61
CA ILE A 400 1.90 -4.77 21.39
C ILE A 400 1.65 -5.14 22.85
N MET A 401 2.60 -4.83 23.72
CA MET A 401 2.53 -5.18 25.13
C MET A 401 2.04 -4.01 25.99
N HIS A 402 1.11 -4.31 26.89
CA HIS A 402 0.65 -3.44 27.98
C HIS A 402 0.80 -4.15 29.33
N ASP A 403 0.65 -3.43 30.44
CA ASP A 403 0.62 -4.06 31.76
C ASP A 403 -0.65 -4.92 31.93
N GLY A 404 -0.49 -6.24 31.94
CA GLY A 404 -1.57 -7.21 32.12
C GLY A 404 -2.40 -7.55 30.88
N VAL A 405 -2.14 -6.91 29.73
CA VAL A 405 -2.81 -7.17 28.45
C VAL A 405 -1.79 -7.17 27.31
N THR A 406 -1.91 -8.12 26.38
CA THR A 406 -1.07 -8.17 25.17
C THR A 406 -1.93 -8.30 23.93
N LEU A 407 -1.71 -7.44 22.94
CA LEU A 407 -2.33 -7.49 21.62
C LEU A 407 -1.42 -8.23 20.65
N ILE A 408 -1.97 -9.18 19.90
CA ILE A 408 -1.27 -9.96 18.87
C ILE A 408 -2.01 -9.76 17.55
N MET A 409 -1.31 -9.23 16.56
CA MET A 409 -1.79 -9.03 15.20
C MET A 409 -1.16 -10.11 14.31
N GLY A 410 -1.98 -11.07 13.87
CA GLY A 410 -1.54 -12.27 13.15
C GLY A 410 -1.48 -12.15 11.63
N ASP A 411 -1.95 -11.05 11.07
CA ASP A 411 -1.98 -10.86 9.62
C ASP A 411 -0.57 -10.61 9.06
N THR A 412 -0.08 -11.58 8.29
CA THR A 412 1.20 -11.56 7.59
C THR A 412 1.04 -11.59 6.06
N SER A 413 -0.10 -11.14 5.55
CA SER A 413 -0.47 -11.25 4.13
C SER A 413 0.46 -10.50 3.17
N PHE A 414 1.24 -9.53 3.65
CA PHE A 414 2.27 -8.83 2.87
C PHE A 414 3.68 -9.12 3.35
N SER A 415 3.96 -10.40 3.65
CA SER A 415 5.30 -10.84 4.07
C SER A 415 6.33 -10.68 2.97
N ASP A 416 5.96 -10.99 1.72
CA ASP A 416 6.83 -10.95 0.55
C ASP A 416 5.99 -10.62 -0.69
N VAL A 417 5.68 -9.35 -0.89
CA VAL A 417 4.76 -8.87 -1.94
C VAL A 417 5.20 -9.19 -3.39
N LYS A 418 6.37 -9.79 -3.56
CA LYS A 418 6.97 -10.13 -4.85
C LYS A 418 7.24 -11.61 -5.02
N ALA A 419 6.90 -12.43 -4.04
CA ALA A 419 7.30 -13.83 -4.01
C ALA A 419 6.97 -14.57 -5.30
N ASN A 420 5.74 -14.39 -5.82
CA ASN A 420 5.23 -15.06 -7.03
C ASN A 420 5.54 -16.57 -7.05
N ARG A 421 5.72 -17.19 -5.87
CA ARG A 421 6.45 -18.45 -5.72
C ARG A 421 5.55 -19.62 -6.02
N PHE A 422 4.36 -19.63 -5.43
CA PHE A 422 3.37 -20.68 -5.66
C PHE A 422 2.47 -20.37 -6.85
N PHE A 423 2.21 -19.09 -7.12
CA PHE A 423 1.40 -18.60 -8.22
C PHE A 423 1.71 -17.11 -8.48
N GLN A 424 1.33 -16.60 -9.66
CA GLN A 424 1.49 -15.18 -9.99
C GLN A 424 0.59 -14.31 -9.09
N GLY A 425 1.17 -13.39 -8.33
CA GLY A 425 0.46 -12.60 -7.32
C GLY A 425 0.57 -13.15 -5.89
N ASP A 426 1.31 -14.25 -5.68
CA ASP A 426 1.69 -14.69 -4.34
C ASP A 426 2.54 -13.62 -3.63
N ASN A 427 2.06 -13.18 -2.47
CA ASN A 427 2.61 -12.08 -1.67
C ASN A 427 3.17 -12.53 -0.31
N ARG A 428 3.40 -13.85 -0.13
CA ARG A 428 3.94 -14.42 1.12
C ARG A 428 5.22 -15.22 0.93
N GLY A 429 5.37 -15.90 -0.20
CA GLY A 429 6.51 -16.77 -0.45
C GLY A 429 6.62 -17.86 0.63
N THR A 430 7.77 -17.99 1.28
CA THR A 430 7.97 -18.99 2.33
C THR A 430 7.48 -18.56 3.70
N ALA A 431 7.14 -17.28 3.89
CA ALA A 431 6.77 -16.77 5.19
C ALA A 431 5.51 -17.48 5.72
N ALA A 432 5.64 -18.10 6.89
CA ALA A 432 4.55 -18.78 7.56
C ALA A 432 4.83 -18.82 9.06
N CYS A 433 3.76 -18.82 9.86
CA CYS A 433 3.88 -18.91 11.30
C CYS A 433 2.72 -19.68 11.91
N SER A 434 2.97 -20.28 13.07
CA SER A 434 1.94 -20.81 13.97
C SER A 434 1.85 -19.89 15.20
N ILE A 435 0.62 -19.54 15.58
CA ILE A 435 0.32 -18.74 16.78
C ILE A 435 -0.46 -19.65 17.74
N GLU A 436 0.16 -20.02 18.86
CA GLU A 436 -0.34 -21.09 19.74
C GLU A 436 -0.40 -20.68 21.20
N TYR A 437 -1.58 -20.76 21.81
CA TYR A 437 -1.72 -20.61 23.25
C TYR A 437 -1.34 -21.91 23.98
N ARG A 438 -0.42 -21.81 24.94
CA ARG A 438 0.05 -22.94 25.77
C ARG A 438 -0.29 -22.74 27.25
N GLY A 439 -1.55 -22.38 27.52
CA GLY A 439 -2.15 -22.34 28.87
C GLY A 439 -1.76 -21.16 29.75
N HIS A 440 -0.74 -20.39 29.39
CA HIS A 440 -0.32 -19.19 30.12
C HIS A 440 0.26 -18.11 29.21
N ALA A 441 0.89 -18.51 28.11
CA ALA A 441 1.48 -17.62 27.11
C ALA A 441 1.07 -18.03 25.70
N TRP A 442 1.15 -17.07 24.78
CA TRP A 442 1.09 -17.32 23.34
C TRP A 442 2.49 -17.53 22.79
N CYS A 443 2.73 -18.68 22.19
CA CYS A 443 3.95 -19.03 21.47
C CYS A 443 3.77 -18.70 19.99
N VAL A 444 4.76 -18.05 19.40
CA VAL A 444 4.78 -17.71 17.99
C VAL A 444 6.08 -18.24 17.40
N HIS A 445 5.96 -19.13 16.43
CA HIS A 445 7.10 -19.73 15.75
C HIS A 445 6.83 -19.90 14.26
N GLY A 446 7.87 -19.77 13.46
CA GLY A 446 7.74 -19.75 12.01
C GLY A 446 9.02 -19.33 11.31
N GLU A 447 8.86 -18.91 10.07
CA GLU A 447 9.93 -18.44 9.20
C GLU A 447 9.53 -17.13 8.52
N THR A 448 10.50 -16.23 8.33
CA THR A 448 10.31 -14.98 7.58
C THR A 448 10.33 -15.24 6.06
N ASP A 449 10.10 -14.18 5.28
CA ASP A 449 10.29 -14.13 3.82
C ASP A 449 11.70 -14.57 3.40
N LYS A 450 12.70 -14.36 4.27
CA LYS A 450 14.11 -14.74 4.03
C LYS A 450 14.47 -16.14 4.53
N GLY A 451 13.49 -16.94 4.97
CA GLY A 451 13.72 -18.26 5.57
C GLY A 451 14.42 -18.22 6.93
N GLN A 452 14.41 -17.06 7.61
CA GLN A 452 14.97 -16.95 8.97
C GLN A 452 13.93 -17.46 9.96
N GLY A 453 14.27 -18.51 10.71
CA GLY A 453 13.40 -19.04 11.76
C GLY A 453 13.23 -18.06 12.91
N PHE A 454 12.04 -18.00 13.50
CA PHE A 454 11.77 -17.28 14.75
C PHE A 454 11.00 -18.14 15.74
N ASP A 455 11.19 -17.86 17.03
CA ASP A 455 10.54 -18.53 18.16
C ASP A 455 10.50 -17.62 19.37
N TYR A 456 9.31 -17.30 19.84
CA TYR A 456 9.15 -16.53 21.07
C TYR A 456 7.82 -16.84 21.73
N SER A 457 7.71 -16.43 23.00
CA SER A 457 6.43 -16.48 23.71
C SER A 457 6.13 -15.13 24.35
N VAL A 458 4.86 -14.78 24.41
CA VAL A 458 4.37 -13.53 25.00
C VAL A 458 3.28 -13.82 26.03
N GLY A 459 3.37 -13.18 27.19
CA GLY A 459 2.39 -13.27 28.28
C GLY A 459 1.56 -12.00 28.38
N PRO A 460 0.64 -11.89 29.36
CA PRO A 460 -0.07 -10.65 29.65
C PRO A 460 0.89 -9.61 30.25
N GLY A 461 1.46 -8.76 29.39
CA GLY A 461 2.58 -7.88 29.76
C GLY A 461 3.88 -8.65 30.06
N ILE A 462 4.72 -8.07 30.92
CA ILE A 462 6.02 -8.67 31.27
C ILE A 462 5.79 -9.88 32.19
N THR A 463 5.82 -11.07 31.60
CA THR A 463 5.55 -12.34 32.28
C THR A 463 6.82 -13.18 32.39
N PRO A 464 7.17 -13.72 33.58
CA PRO A 464 8.32 -14.61 33.73
C PRO A 464 8.23 -15.83 32.79
N GLY A 465 9.31 -16.10 32.06
CA GLY A 465 9.38 -17.19 31.08
C GLY A 465 8.90 -16.81 29.67
N CYS A 466 8.34 -15.61 29.50
CA CYS A 466 8.04 -15.03 28.19
C CYS A 466 9.17 -14.09 27.73
N ASP A 467 9.20 -13.78 26.45
CA ASP A 467 10.16 -12.83 25.90
C ASP A 467 9.84 -11.40 26.39
N PRO A 468 10.81 -10.69 26.99
CA PRO A 468 10.56 -9.39 27.58
C PRO A 468 10.71 -8.23 26.58
N LEU A 469 11.20 -8.48 25.36
CA LEU A 469 11.52 -7.44 24.38
C LEU A 469 10.53 -7.39 23.22
N VAL A 470 10.03 -8.54 22.76
CA VAL A 470 9.06 -8.60 21.64
C VAL A 470 7.81 -7.77 21.97
N GLY A 471 7.44 -6.87 21.06
CA GLY A 471 6.32 -5.94 21.19
C GLY A 471 6.62 -4.64 21.92
N ARG A 472 7.89 -4.39 22.27
CA ARG A 472 8.35 -3.07 22.76
C ARG A 472 8.76 -2.17 21.59
N PHE A 473 8.57 -0.87 21.77
CA PHE A 473 9.04 0.16 20.84
C PHE A 473 10.42 0.66 21.29
N THR A 474 11.31 0.90 20.32
CA THR A 474 12.52 1.67 20.57
C THR A 474 12.14 3.13 20.84
N LYS A 475 13.03 3.92 21.43
CA LYS A 475 12.88 5.37 21.33
C LYS A 475 13.08 5.81 19.86
N PRO A 476 12.45 6.93 19.43
CA PRO A 476 12.73 7.50 18.12
C PRO A 476 14.23 7.84 17.96
N THR A 477 14.80 7.60 16.79
CA THR A 477 16.15 8.03 16.43
C THR A 477 16.21 9.55 16.33
N LYS A 478 17.42 10.11 16.14
CA LYS A 478 17.61 11.56 15.92
C LYS A 478 16.85 12.07 14.70
N GLU A 479 16.66 11.22 13.69
CA GLU A 479 15.90 11.48 12.47
C GLU A 479 14.39 11.25 12.66
N GLY A 480 13.92 10.98 13.89
CA GLY A 480 12.52 10.77 14.23
C GLY A 480 11.98 9.37 13.92
N LYS A 481 12.84 8.42 13.53
CA LYS A 481 12.42 7.07 13.14
C LYS A 481 12.27 6.15 14.34
N GLN A 482 11.19 5.38 14.41
CA GLN A 482 10.96 4.45 15.51
C GLN A 482 10.78 3.03 15.00
N PHE A 483 11.39 2.06 15.69
CA PHE A 483 11.22 0.63 15.40
C PHE A 483 10.42 -0.04 16.51
N PHE A 484 9.75 -1.14 16.19
CA PHE A 484 9.22 -2.06 17.18
C PHE A 484 9.90 -3.42 17.06
N VAL A 485 10.10 -4.08 18.21
CA VAL A 485 10.68 -5.43 18.28
C VAL A 485 9.61 -6.41 17.84
N LYS A 486 9.83 -7.06 16.70
CA LYS A 486 8.81 -7.85 16.01
C LYS A 486 8.85 -9.33 16.36
N ALA A 487 10.05 -9.91 16.36
CA ALA A 487 10.24 -11.32 16.64
C ALA A 487 11.63 -11.59 17.21
N LYS A 488 11.75 -12.66 17.99
CA LYS A 488 13.04 -13.23 18.36
C LYS A 488 13.44 -14.30 17.35
N LEU A 489 14.62 -14.18 16.75
CA LEU A 489 15.12 -15.12 15.76
C LEU A 489 15.72 -16.37 16.42
N LYS A 490 15.59 -17.51 15.74
CA LYS A 490 16.30 -18.76 16.08
C LYS A 490 17.73 -18.64 15.57
N ASN A 491 18.70 -18.64 16.48
CA ASN A 491 20.13 -18.57 16.14
C ASN A 491 20.90 -19.81 16.58
N THR A 492 21.98 -20.10 15.86
CA THR A 492 22.95 -21.17 16.16
C THR A 492 24.03 -20.75 17.14
N ASP A 493 24.30 -19.45 17.26
CA ASP A 493 25.54 -18.93 17.85
C ASP A 493 25.40 -18.46 19.32
N ASP A 494 24.51 -19.08 20.09
CA ASP A 494 24.17 -18.79 21.51
C ASP A 494 23.67 -17.35 21.83
N GLU A 495 23.93 -16.35 20.99
CA GLU A 495 23.44 -14.98 21.20
C GLU A 495 22.04 -14.78 20.58
N SER A 496 21.08 -14.39 21.44
CA SER A 496 19.72 -14.07 21.01
C SER A 496 19.70 -12.83 20.12
N GLN A 497 19.15 -12.97 18.91
CA GLN A 497 18.88 -11.87 17.99
C GLN A 497 17.38 -11.60 17.85
N TYR A 498 17.05 -10.37 17.50
CA TYR A 498 15.69 -9.91 17.29
C TYR A 498 15.56 -9.24 15.93
N LEU A 499 14.40 -9.45 15.32
CA LEU A 499 13.92 -8.73 14.17
C LEU A 499 13.21 -7.47 14.64
N LEU A 500 13.68 -6.31 14.20
CA LEU A 500 13.04 -5.02 14.36
C LEU A 500 12.30 -4.64 13.08
N SER A 501 11.20 -3.89 13.21
CA SER A 501 10.44 -3.42 12.07
C SER A 501 10.04 -1.95 12.19
N HIS A 502 10.10 -1.25 11.07
CA HIS A 502 9.56 0.10 10.89
C HIS A 502 8.65 0.09 9.67
N VAL A 503 7.50 0.77 9.77
CA VAL A 503 6.48 0.85 8.73
C VAL A 503 6.32 2.30 8.31
N GLN A 504 6.29 2.52 6.99
CA GLN A 504 5.95 3.81 6.40
C GLN A 504 4.97 3.62 5.25
N GLY A 505 3.68 3.79 5.55
CA GLY A 505 2.59 3.52 4.60
C GLY A 505 2.49 2.02 4.32
N PHE A 506 2.92 1.61 3.12
CA PHE A 506 2.99 0.20 2.70
C PHE A 506 4.42 -0.36 2.64
N ARG A 507 5.43 0.43 3.02
CA ARG A 507 6.83 0.00 3.04
C ARG A 507 7.21 -0.54 4.41
N TYR A 508 7.84 -1.71 4.41
CA TYR A 508 8.43 -2.32 5.59
C TYR A 508 9.94 -2.22 5.54
N GLU A 509 10.53 -1.79 6.64
CA GLU A 509 11.97 -1.88 6.87
C GLU A 509 12.24 -2.81 8.03
N TYR A 510 13.26 -3.65 7.86
CA TYR A 510 13.67 -4.65 8.84
C TYR A 510 15.13 -4.46 9.22
N ALA A 511 15.42 -4.69 10.50
CA ALA A 511 16.78 -4.79 11.00
C ALA A 511 16.91 -6.00 11.93
N VAL A 512 18.09 -6.63 11.94
CA VAL A 512 18.43 -7.69 12.89
C VAL A 512 19.38 -7.13 13.93
N SER A 513 19.16 -7.45 15.20
CA SER A 513 19.81 -6.80 16.34
C SER A 513 20.06 -7.78 17.46
N SER A 514 21.17 -7.66 18.19
CA SER A 514 21.41 -8.48 19.38
C SER A 514 20.55 -8.04 20.55
N ASN A 515 20.36 -8.93 21.53
CA ASN A 515 19.61 -8.63 22.75
C ASN A 515 20.12 -7.36 23.46
N ALA A 516 21.43 -7.16 23.54
CA ALA A 516 22.02 -5.99 24.18
C ALA A 516 21.71 -4.70 23.40
N GLU A 517 21.85 -4.74 22.07
CA GLU A 517 21.55 -3.60 21.20
C GLU A 517 20.08 -3.17 21.30
N VAL A 518 19.15 -4.15 21.33
CA VAL A 518 17.71 -3.87 21.46
C VAL A 518 17.36 -3.28 22.82
N ALA A 519 17.91 -3.84 23.91
CA ALA A 519 17.68 -3.31 25.25
C ALA A 519 18.13 -1.83 25.35
N THR A 520 19.32 -1.53 24.84
CA THR A 520 19.84 -0.15 24.76
C THR A 520 18.98 0.73 23.86
N ALA A 521 18.51 0.26 22.71
CA ALA A 521 17.67 1.05 21.81
C ALA A 521 16.30 1.41 22.42
N ILE A 522 15.76 0.54 23.28
CA ILE A 522 14.53 0.80 24.03
C ILE A 522 14.77 1.84 25.14
N GLU A 523 15.90 1.76 25.85
CA GLU A 523 16.20 2.65 26.98
C GLU A 523 16.78 4.01 26.57
N GLU A 524 17.66 4.05 25.58
CA GLU A 524 18.51 5.21 25.26
C GLU A 524 18.24 5.81 23.86
N GLY A 525 17.57 5.08 22.96
CA GLY A 525 17.26 5.55 21.59
C GLY A 525 18.42 5.55 20.60
N SER A 526 19.55 4.94 20.96
CA SER A 526 20.72 4.85 20.09
C SER A 526 20.65 3.62 19.18
N VAL A 527 20.07 3.78 17.99
CA VAL A 527 19.99 2.75 16.93
C VAL A 527 21.22 2.81 15.99
N HIS A 528 22.21 3.68 16.27
CA HIS A 528 23.38 3.90 15.43
C HIS A 528 24.11 2.59 15.04
N PHE A 529 24.17 1.60 15.94
CA PHE A 529 24.82 0.30 15.70
C PHE A 529 24.13 -0.58 14.66
N LEU A 530 22.81 -0.47 14.48
CA LEU A 530 22.02 -1.43 13.70
C LEU A 530 22.05 -1.15 12.20
N SER A 531 22.10 0.13 11.81
CA SER A 531 22.35 0.53 10.42
C SER A 531 23.79 0.22 9.97
N GLU A 532 24.75 0.16 10.90
CA GLU A 532 26.15 -0.10 10.60
C GLU A 532 26.49 -1.59 10.58
N LYS A 533 25.83 -2.43 11.39
CA LYS A 533 26.01 -3.89 11.38
C LYS A 533 25.51 -4.55 10.09
N LEU A 534 24.35 -4.12 9.58
CA LEU A 534 23.82 -4.55 8.28
C LEU A 534 24.78 -4.21 7.12
N LEU A 535 25.46 -3.07 7.25
CA LEU A 535 26.51 -2.65 6.32
C LEU A 535 27.79 -3.47 6.50
N MET A 536 28.18 -3.82 7.73
CA MET A 536 29.39 -4.61 8.01
C MET A 536 29.30 -6.05 7.49
N GLU A 537 28.17 -6.75 7.67
CA GLU A 537 27.97 -8.08 7.07
C GLU A 537 27.97 -8.03 5.53
N PHE A 538 27.42 -6.96 4.94
CA PHE A 538 27.53 -6.68 3.52
C PHE A 538 28.98 -6.40 3.09
N LEU A 539 29.81 -5.79 3.95
CA LEU A 539 31.21 -5.47 3.67
C LEU A 539 32.13 -6.70 3.67
N GLU A 540 31.74 -7.82 4.30
CA GLU A 540 32.55 -9.04 4.39
C GLU A 540 32.37 -10.04 3.23
N GLN A 541 31.33 -9.87 2.39
CA GLN A 541 31.06 -10.73 1.23
C GLN A 541 32.05 -10.48 0.06
N ASP A 542 32.15 -11.40 -0.91
CA ASP A 542 32.90 -11.12 -2.14
C ASP A 542 32.16 -10.09 -3.02
N VAL A 543 32.89 -9.41 -3.90
CA VAL A 543 32.38 -8.29 -4.72
C VAL A 543 31.13 -8.68 -5.51
N MET A 544 31.07 -9.88 -6.10
CA MET A 544 29.92 -10.29 -6.92
C MET A 544 28.72 -10.71 -6.08
N SER A 545 28.95 -11.21 -4.87
CA SER A 545 27.87 -11.43 -3.90
C SER A 545 27.26 -10.11 -3.42
N LYS A 546 28.09 -9.08 -3.15
CA LYS A 546 27.63 -7.72 -2.82
C LYS A 546 26.84 -7.08 -3.95
N ILE A 547 27.31 -7.24 -5.20
CA ILE A 547 26.60 -6.76 -6.39
C ILE A 547 25.25 -7.44 -6.53
N ARG A 548 25.19 -8.77 -6.38
CA ARG A 548 23.93 -9.51 -6.48
C ARG A 548 22.95 -9.10 -5.38
N HIS A 549 23.44 -8.78 -4.19
CA HIS A 549 22.62 -8.24 -3.11
C HIS A 549 22.09 -6.83 -3.44
N LEU A 550 22.93 -5.92 -3.90
CA LEU A 550 22.49 -4.58 -4.36
C LEU A 550 21.56 -4.65 -5.57
N PHE A 551 21.79 -5.61 -6.46
CA PHE A 551 20.95 -5.88 -7.63
C PHE A 551 19.54 -6.30 -7.20
N HIS A 552 19.43 -7.25 -6.27
CA HIS A 552 18.14 -7.69 -5.75
C HIS A 552 17.43 -6.62 -4.91
N MET A 553 18.18 -5.67 -4.33
CA MET A 553 17.58 -4.48 -3.73
C MET A 553 17.01 -3.49 -4.78
N LEU A 554 17.57 -3.48 -5.99
CA LEU A 554 17.16 -2.61 -7.09
C LEU A 554 16.01 -3.20 -7.89
N ASP A 555 16.11 -4.46 -8.27
CA ASP A 555 15.14 -5.21 -9.04
C ASP A 555 13.88 -5.43 -8.19
N MET A 556 13.02 -4.40 -8.15
CA MET A 556 11.87 -4.37 -7.28
C MET A 556 10.69 -5.15 -7.86
N ASN A 557 10.74 -5.60 -9.10
CA ASN A 557 9.72 -6.47 -9.68
C ASN A 557 10.24 -7.91 -9.89
N ASP A 558 11.51 -8.18 -9.56
CA ASP A 558 12.23 -9.46 -9.72
C ASP A 558 12.14 -10.00 -11.15
N ASP A 559 12.14 -9.09 -12.14
CA ASP A 559 12.10 -9.45 -13.56
C ASP A 559 13.48 -9.87 -14.09
N GLY A 560 14.50 -9.88 -13.22
CA GLY A 560 15.89 -10.20 -13.55
C GLY A 560 16.64 -9.01 -14.14
N THR A 561 16.01 -7.84 -14.15
CA THR A 561 16.48 -6.62 -14.81
C THR A 561 16.21 -5.41 -13.92
N ILE A 562 17.02 -4.36 -14.06
CA ILE A 562 16.79 -3.12 -13.31
C ILE A 562 16.15 -2.10 -14.24
N SER A 563 14.92 -1.70 -13.95
CA SER A 563 14.27 -0.58 -14.62
C SER A 563 14.79 0.77 -14.14
N MET A 564 14.57 1.81 -14.94
CA MET A 564 14.94 3.18 -14.56
C MET A 564 14.20 3.67 -13.31
N THR A 565 12.94 3.26 -13.14
CA THR A 565 12.11 3.62 -11.96
C THR A 565 12.69 3.01 -10.70
N GLU A 566 13.11 1.75 -10.77
CA GLU A 566 13.75 1.01 -9.70
C GLU A 566 15.08 1.60 -9.27
N LEU A 567 15.90 1.94 -10.24
CA LEU A 567 17.17 2.61 -10.02
C LEU A 567 16.97 3.98 -9.36
N VAL A 568 15.95 4.76 -9.77
CA VAL A 568 15.60 6.05 -9.15
C VAL A 568 15.13 5.89 -7.69
N VAL A 569 14.33 4.87 -7.40
CA VAL A 569 13.84 4.60 -6.05
C VAL A 569 14.98 4.20 -5.13
N ALA A 570 15.80 3.24 -5.55
CA ALA A 570 16.91 2.72 -4.75
C ALA A 570 18.07 3.73 -4.60
N ILE A 571 18.32 4.58 -5.60
CA ILE A 571 19.31 5.66 -5.45
C ILE A 571 18.91 6.62 -4.35
N ASN A 572 17.66 6.74 -3.93
CA ASN A 572 17.28 7.56 -2.77
C ASN A 572 17.40 6.83 -1.43
N ASP A 573 17.73 5.54 -1.44
CA ASP A 573 17.95 4.74 -0.24
C ASP A 573 19.39 4.92 0.30
N PRO A 574 19.57 5.43 1.53
CA PRO A 574 20.90 5.63 2.12
C PRO A 574 21.73 4.35 2.26
N LEU A 575 21.09 3.20 2.50
CA LEU A 575 21.78 1.91 2.66
C LEU A 575 22.28 1.41 1.31
N PHE A 576 21.47 1.53 0.26
CA PHE A 576 21.88 1.22 -1.11
C PHE A 576 23.07 2.08 -1.55
N ARG A 577 23.03 3.41 -1.31
CA ARG A 577 24.15 4.31 -1.62
C ARG A 577 25.43 3.91 -0.89
N ARG A 578 25.33 3.54 0.39
CA ARG A 578 26.47 3.17 1.22
C ARG A 578 27.06 1.82 0.81
N GLY A 579 26.20 0.84 0.51
CA GLY A 579 26.61 -0.45 -0.04
C GLY A 579 27.29 -0.31 -1.40
N LEU A 580 26.70 0.46 -2.32
CA LEU A 580 27.26 0.71 -3.65
C LEU A 580 28.61 1.43 -3.58
N ARG A 581 28.77 2.42 -2.69
CA ARG A 581 30.06 3.11 -2.46
C ARG A 581 31.12 2.21 -1.83
N SER A 582 30.74 1.16 -1.12
CA SER A 582 31.73 0.22 -0.59
C SER A 582 32.35 -0.67 -1.67
N ILE A 583 31.63 -0.90 -2.77
CA ILE A 583 32.13 -1.65 -3.94
C ILE A 583 32.80 -0.69 -4.92
N PHE A 584 32.21 0.49 -5.13
CA PHE A 584 32.68 1.52 -6.04
C PHE A 584 32.80 2.88 -5.33
N PRO A 585 33.91 3.15 -4.62
CA PRO A 585 34.06 4.35 -3.78
C PRO A 585 33.97 5.68 -4.53
N THR A 586 34.29 5.68 -5.82
CA THR A 586 34.29 6.86 -6.69
C THR A 586 33.01 7.01 -7.52
N LEU A 587 32.06 6.09 -7.39
CA LEU A 587 30.80 6.13 -8.12
C LEU A 587 29.82 7.09 -7.43
N ASP A 588 29.37 8.11 -8.16
CA ASP A 588 28.15 8.83 -7.79
C ASP A 588 26.94 7.99 -8.19
N PRO A 589 26.11 7.50 -7.23
CA PRO A 589 24.94 6.70 -7.54
C PRO A 589 23.99 7.41 -8.51
N VAL A 590 23.87 8.74 -8.42
CA VAL A 590 23.00 9.54 -9.29
C VAL A 590 23.48 9.51 -10.75
N SER A 591 24.78 9.33 -10.99
CA SER A 591 25.33 9.23 -12.34
C SER A 591 24.83 8.01 -13.12
N LEU A 592 24.34 6.98 -12.43
CA LEU A 592 23.73 5.79 -13.05
C LEU A 592 22.41 6.12 -13.75
N LEU A 593 21.71 7.18 -13.33
CA LEU A 593 20.45 7.64 -13.94
C LEU A 593 20.65 8.23 -15.35
N GLY A 594 21.87 8.66 -15.67
CA GLY A 594 22.19 9.25 -16.98
C GLY A 594 22.57 8.22 -18.06
N SER A 595 22.57 6.93 -17.72
CA SER A 595 22.94 5.86 -18.65
C SER A 595 21.76 5.57 -19.58
N ALA A 596 21.88 6.01 -20.84
CA ALA A 596 20.87 5.82 -21.90
C ALA A 596 20.61 4.34 -22.29
N THR A 597 21.23 3.38 -21.61
CA THR A 597 21.14 1.94 -21.86
C THR A 597 20.03 1.23 -21.08
N LEU A 598 19.28 1.93 -20.22
CA LEU A 598 18.17 1.35 -19.44
C LEU A 598 16.82 1.33 -20.19
N MET A 599 16.79 1.66 -21.49
CA MET A 599 15.54 1.83 -22.24
C MET A 599 14.96 0.55 -22.87
N ASP A 600 15.67 -0.57 -22.85
CA ASP A 600 15.19 -1.83 -23.45
C ASP A 600 15.10 -3.01 -22.45
N GLY A 601 15.12 -2.73 -21.14
CA GLY A 601 14.62 -3.67 -20.12
C GLY A 601 15.40 -4.98 -19.91
N GLU A 602 16.74 -5.01 -20.06
CA GLU A 602 17.54 -6.19 -19.70
C GLU A 602 18.91 -5.79 -19.12
N LEU A 603 18.95 -5.42 -17.84
CA LEU A 603 20.21 -5.17 -17.12
C LEU A 603 20.30 -6.13 -15.93
N GLY A 604 20.94 -7.28 -16.14
CA GLY A 604 21.17 -8.31 -15.12
C GLY A 604 22.36 -8.02 -14.18
N PRO A 605 22.62 -8.84 -13.16
CA PRO A 605 23.60 -8.55 -12.09
C PRO A 605 25.02 -8.25 -12.58
N GLU A 606 25.49 -8.95 -13.61
CA GLU A 606 26.81 -8.75 -14.20
C GLU A 606 26.88 -7.44 -15.01
N GLN A 607 25.81 -7.13 -15.74
CA GLN A 607 25.69 -5.88 -16.51
C GLN A 607 25.54 -4.66 -15.58
N PHE A 608 24.89 -4.84 -14.43
CA PHE A 608 24.81 -3.83 -13.38
C PHE A 608 26.17 -3.55 -12.75
N HIS A 609 26.96 -4.59 -12.45
CA HIS A 609 28.34 -4.42 -12.01
C HIS A 609 29.18 -3.67 -13.05
N ASP A 610 29.09 -4.05 -14.33
CA ASP A 610 29.86 -3.41 -15.40
C ASP A 610 29.44 -1.96 -15.65
N LEU A 611 28.14 -1.66 -15.52
CA LEU A 611 27.62 -0.30 -15.58
C LEU A 611 28.16 0.55 -14.42
N CYS A 612 28.10 0.03 -13.20
CA CYS A 612 28.61 0.71 -12.02
C CYS A 612 30.12 0.94 -12.11
N LYS A 613 30.88 -0.06 -12.55
CA LYS A 613 32.32 0.05 -12.78
C LYS A 613 32.65 1.10 -13.84
N LYS A 614 31.94 1.09 -14.97
CA LYS A 614 32.09 2.09 -16.05
C LYS A 614 31.81 3.52 -15.58
N HIS A 615 30.87 3.72 -14.66
CA HIS A 615 30.58 5.02 -14.09
C HIS A 615 31.53 5.40 -12.94
N ALA A 616 32.00 4.44 -12.16
CA ALA A 616 33.03 4.63 -11.13
C ALA A 616 34.36 5.07 -11.74
N ASP A 617 34.73 4.50 -12.89
CA ASP A 617 35.92 4.84 -13.67
C ASP A 617 35.78 6.20 -14.40
N LYS A 618 34.54 6.62 -14.68
CA LYS A 618 34.22 7.98 -15.15
C LYS A 618 34.17 9.01 -14.00
N GLY A 619 34.11 8.55 -12.75
CA GLY A 619 34.01 9.34 -11.51
C GLY A 619 35.29 10.07 -11.10
N LYS A 620 36.11 10.51 -12.06
CA LYS A 620 36.95 11.69 -11.82
C LYS A 620 36.21 12.91 -12.37
N LEU A 621 35.91 13.85 -11.47
CA LEU A 621 35.41 15.24 -11.67
C LEU A 621 33.87 15.35 -11.59
N GLU A 622 33.23 16.40 -11.07
CA GLU A 622 33.62 17.73 -10.56
C GLU A 622 32.37 18.34 -9.85
N SER A 623 32.58 19.25 -8.90
CA SER A 623 31.56 19.95 -8.10
C SER A 623 30.55 20.77 -8.93
N CYS A 624 29.31 20.92 -8.43
CA CYS A 624 28.23 21.64 -9.12
C CYS A 624 28.49 23.16 -9.28
N ILE A 625 28.10 23.69 -10.45
CA ILE A 625 28.37 25.05 -10.96
C ILE A 625 27.05 25.86 -11.15
N TYR A 626 27.02 27.15 -10.76
CA TYR A 626 25.96 28.15 -11.04
C TYR A 626 26.52 29.40 -11.75
N PHE A 627 25.68 30.29 -12.32
CA PHE A 627 26.13 31.46 -13.10
C PHE A 627 25.44 32.78 -12.65
N PRO A 628 26.14 33.75 -12.05
CA PRO A 628 25.55 35.03 -11.62
C PRO A 628 25.26 35.98 -12.80
N LEU A 629 24.26 36.87 -12.69
CA LEU A 629 24.02 37.92 -13.69
C LEU A 629 25.01 39.09 -13.48
N VAL A 630 25.59 39.61 -14.56
CA VAL A 630 26.53 40.76 -14.50
C VAL A 630 26.13 41.86 -15.48
N VAL A 631 26.37 43.11 -15.08
CA VAL A 631 26.10 44.32 -15.87
C VAL A 631 27.41 44.84 -16.47
N SER A 632 27.60 44.66 -17.79
CA SER A 632 28.71 45.15 -18.64
C SER A 632 30.15 44.64 -18.38
N GLY A 633 30.89 44.37 -19.46
CA GLY A 633 32.30 43.95 -19.51
C GLY A 633 32.65 43.29 -20.86
N GLU A 634 33.94 43.16 -21.21
CA GLU A 634 34.39 42.68 -22.54
C GLU A 634 33.85 41.28 -22.93
N PRO A 635 33.67 40.99 -24.24
CA PRO A 635 33.05 39.75 -24.70
C PRO A 635 33.99 38.55 -24.50
N SER A 636 33.49 37.50 -23.84
CA SER A 636 34.19 36.21 -23.73
C SER A 636 33.81 35.28 -24.89
N ALA A 637 34.78 34.48 -25.32
CA ALA A 637 34.79 33.71 -26.56
C ALA A 637 33.78 32.54 -26.63
N VAL A 638 33.56 32.10 -27.88
CA VAL A 638 32.72 30.98 -28.33
C VAL A 638 32.80 29.74 -27.42
N GLY A 639 31.64 29.31 -26.89
CA GLY A 639 31.46 28.10 -26.09
C GLY A 639 29.97 27.80 -25.84
N ALA A 640 29.63 26.61 -25.31
CA ALA A 640 28.24 26.18 -25.08
C ALA A 640 27.49 27.03 -24.01
N PHE A 641 26.16 26.94 -23.98
CA PHE A 641 25.30 27.64 -23.01
C PHE A 641 25.82 27.50 -21.56
N PRO A 642 25.86 28.60 -20.76
CA PRO A 642 25.35 29.93 -21.08
C PRO A 642 26.35 30.83 -21.84
N LYS A 643 27.59 30.37 -22.10
CA LYS A 643 28.64 31.16 -22.76
C LYS A 643 28.31 31.54 -24.22
N ALA A 644 27.37 30.83 -24.85
CA ALA A 644 26.84 31.13 -26.20
C ALA A 644 25.74 32.20 -26.22
N LEU A 645 25.18 32.62 -25.08
CA LEU A 645 24.07 33.56 -25.08
C LEU A 645 24.60 35.00 -25.20
N PRO A 646 24.25 35.76 -26.25
CA PRO A 646 24.62 37.17 -26.35
C PRO A 646 23.95 37.98 -25.24
N ASN A 647 24.29 39.26 -25.12
CA ASN A 647 23.56 40.18 -24.25
C ASN A 647 22.04 40.02 -24.47
N PHE A 648 21.26 40.13 -23.41
CA PHE A 648 19.81 39.98 -23.47
C PHE A 648 19.10 40.98 -22.57
N ASN A 649 17.82 41.18 -22.85
CA ASN A 649 16.90 41.91 -21.98
C ASN A 649 15.87 40.95 -21.39
N CYS A 650 15.50 41.15 -20.13
CA CYS A 650 14.37 40.45 -19.53
C CYS A 650 13.07 41.15 -19.94
N ILE A 651 12.25 40.49 -20.74
CA ILE A 651 10.99 41.05 -21.27
C ILE A 651 9.83 40.12 -20.86
N PRO A 652 8.73 40.64 -20.29
CA PRO A 652 7.57 39.81 -19.98
C PRO A 652 7.02 39.10 -21.21
N THR A 653 6.61 37.84 -21.03
CA THR A 653 5.89 37.07 -22.05
C THR A 653 4.53 37.71 -22.33
N LYS A 654 4.02 37.57 -23.57
CA LYS A 654 2.74 38.17 -23.97
C LYS A 654 1.60 37.15 -23.89
N TYR A 655 1.83 35.93 -24.37
CA TYR A 655 0.81 34.88 -24.50
C TYR A 655 1.05 33.69 -23.56
N VAL A 656 2.30 33.36 -23.26
CA VAL A 656 2.66 32.37 -22.26
C VAL A 656 2.44 32.99 -20.89
N GLN A 657 1.45 32.49 -20.16
CA GLN A 657 1.05 32.99 -18.85
C GLN A 657 1.43 31.97 -17.77
N PRO A 658 1.61 32.40 -16.51
CA PRO A 658 1.98 31.50 -15.41
C PRO A 658 1.04 30.30 -15.26
N GLY A 659 -0.27 30.48 -15.47
CA GLY A 659 -1.26 29.39 -15.40
C GLY A 659 -1.19 28.35 -16.53
N HIS A 660 -0.29 28.54 -17.50
CA HIS A 660 0.06 27.52 -18.51
C HIS A 660 1.21 26.62 -18.04
N LEU A 661 1.90 26.97 -16.95
CA LEU A 661 3.00 26.19 -16.40
C LEU A 661 2.50 25.26 -15.30
N THR A 662 2.82 23.98 -15.41
CA THR A 662 2.61 22.97 -14.37
C THR A 662 3.98 22.50 -13.87
N VAL A 663 4.33 22.89 -12.64
CA VAL A 663 5.57 22.45 -11.99
C VAL A 663 5.28 21.17 -11.21
N PHE A 664 6.01 20.09 -11.49
CA PHE A 664 5.79 18.82 -10.81
C PHE A 664 6.19 18.94 -9.32
N LYS A 665 5.25 18.63 -8.42
CA LYS A 665 5.43 18.82 -6.98
C LYS A 665 6.29 17.71 -6.38
N GLY A 666 7.27 18.08 -5.56
CA GLY A 666 8.04 17.21 -4.67
C GLY A 666 8.14 17.81 -3.26
N HIS A 667 8.76 17.09 -2.31
CA HIS A 667 8.88 17.53 -0.90
C HIS A 667 9.49 18.93 -0.79
N PHE A 668 8.96 19.77 0.10
CA PHE A 668 9.25 21.20 0.19
C PHE A 668 10.75 21.54 0.23
N ASP A 669 11.53 20.85 1.06
CA ASP A 669 12.96 21.15 1.26
C ASP A 669 13.80 20.96 0.00
N SER A 670 13.33 20.13 -0.93
CA SER A 670 14.05 19.85 -2.17
C SER A 670 13.87 20.92 -3.25
N TRP A 671 12.97 21.91 -3.07
CA TRP A 671 12.81 23.02 -4.03
C TRP A 671 14.01 23.98 -4.05
N PHE A 672 14.67 24.16 -2.91
CA PHE A 672 15.85 25.04 -2.77
C PHE A 672 17.17 24.36 -3.14
N GLN A 673 17.17 23.02 -3.27
CA GLN A 673 18.40 22.24 -3.41
C GLN A 673 18.53 21.57 -4.78
N GLN A 674 17.42 21.38 -5.50
CA GLN A 674 17.40 20.58 -6.72
C GLN A 674 16.62 21.26 -7.86
N PRO A 675 17.04 21.07 -9.12
CA PRO A 675 16.28 21.53 -10.26
C PRO A 675 14.97 20.74 -10.43
N ARG A 676 13.99 21.33 -11.10
CA ARG A 676 12.63 20.78 -11.23
C ARG A 676 12.15 20.71 -12.65
N SER A 677 11.63 19.57 -13.05
CA SER A 677 10.88 19.46 -14.30
C SER A 677 9.57 20.24 -14.21
N PHE A 678 9.19 20.86 -15.31
CA PHE A 678 7.91 21.51 -15.45
C PHE A 678 7.44 21.44 -16.90
N GLU A 679 6.15 21.62 -17.08
CA GLU A 679 5.48 21.51 -18.37
C GLU A 679 4.74 22.82 -18.70
N CYS A 680 4.81 23.25 -19.95
CA CYS A 680 4.03 24.33 -20.50
C CYS A 680 2.97 23.74 -21.44
N ASP A 681 1.69 23.90 -21.09
CA ASP A 681 0.58 23.46 -21.93
C ASP A 681 0.40 24.42 -23.12
N LEU A 682 0.83 23.97 -24.29
CA LEU A 682 0.78 24.76 -25.53
C LEU A 682 -0.63 24.81 -26.11
N SER A 683 -1.49 23.85 -25.78
CA SER A 683 -2.87 23.77 -26.29
C SER A 683 -3.77 24.88 -25.73
N ARG A 684 -3.40 25.44 -24.57
CA ARG A 684 -4.14 26.51 -23.88
C ARG A 684 -3.76 27.92 -24.34
N LEU A 685 -2.73 28.07 -25.18
CA LEU A 685 -2.26 29.36 -25.65
C LEU A 685 -3.25 30.03 -26.61
N LYS A 686 -3.72 31.23 -26.25
CA LYS A 686 -4.56 32.08 -27.10
C LYS A 686 -3.72 33.20 -27.71
N CYS A 687 -3.23 33.00 -28.94
CA CYS A 687 -2.45 34.00 -29.67
C CYS A 687 -3.06 34.26 -31.07
N PRO A 688 -2.92 35.49 -31.64
CA PRO A 688 -3.40 35.79 -32.98
C PRO A 688 -2.76 34.88 -34.04
N GLU A 689 -3.51 34.50 -35.07
CA GLU A 689 -3.02 33.55 -36.09
C GLU A 689 -1.76 34.03 -36.83
N SER A 690 -1.61 35.36 -36.94
CA SER A 690 -0.47 36.07 -37.55
C SER A 690 0.73 36.26 -36.62
N SER A 691 0.66 35.84 -35.35
CA SER A 691 1.76 35.97 -34.40
C SER A 691 2.86 34.93 -34.66
N GLN A 692 4.11 35.27 -34.34
CA GLN A 692 5.23 34.32 -34.41
C GLN A 692 4.99 33.10 -33.51
N MET A 693 4.31 33.28 -32.38
CA MET A 693 3.94 32.20 -31.48
C MET A 693 2.93 31.22 -32.09
N SER A 694 1.92 31.71 -32.82
CA SER A 694 0.96 30.87 -33.55
C SER A 694 1.67 30.03 -34.62
N VAL A 695 2.58 30.64 -35.36
CA VAL A 695 3.40 29.92 -36.35
C VAL A 695 4.28 28.88 -35.65
N PHE A 696 4.92 29.25 -34.54
CA PHE A 696 5.75 28.37 -33.73
C PHE A 696 4.99 27.12 -33.23
N CYS A 697 3.81 27.31 -32.62
CA CYS A 697 2.96 26.20 -32.17
C CYS A 697 2.45 25.33 -33.32
N LYS A 698 2.13 25.90 -34.49
CA LYS A 698 1.65 25.14 -35.67
C LYS A 698 2.69 24.17 -36.24
N SER A 699 3.97 24.41 -36.00
CA SER A 699 5.08 23.52 -36.41
C SER A 699 5.44 22.47 -35.37
N LEU A 700 4.91 22.57 -34.15
CA LEU A 700 5.07 21.56 -33.08
C LEU A 700 3.91 20.55 -33.05
N LYS A 701 3.17 20.40 -34.17
CA LYS A 701 1.79 19.88 -34.24
C LYS A 701 1.45 18.48 -33.70
N PRO A 702 2.35 17.54 -33.38
CA PRO A 702 1.94 16.37 -32.59
C PRO A 702 1.96 16.61 -31.06
N HIS A 703 2.55 17.70 -30.55
CA HIS A 703 2.77 17.89 -29.11
C HIS A 703 1.77 18.86 -28.48
N LYS A 704 1.00 18.36 -27.50
CA LYS A 704 0.03 19.17 -26.73
C LYS A 704 0.69 20.02 -25.63
N ALA A 705 1.90 19.65 -25.21
CA ALA A 705 2.65 20.35 -24.18
C ALA A 705 4.17 20.25 -24.39
N ALA A 706 4.92 21.19 -23.82
CA ALA A 706 6.37 21.23 -23.87
C ALA A 706 6.96 21.10 -22.47
N THR A 707 7.96 20.25 -22.30
CA THR A 707 8.63 20.05 -21.00
C THR A 707 9.99 20.75 -20.96
N SER A 708 10.34 21.24 -19.79
CA SER A 708 11.65 21.79 -19.49
C SER A 708 12.02 21.53 -18.03
N CYS A 709 13.18 22.03 -17.63
CA CYS A 709 13.66 22.01 -16.27
C CYS A 709 13.85 23.46 -15.78
N MET A 710 13.70 23.67 -14.47
CA MET A 710 13.99 24.92 -13.78
C MET A 710 15.14 24.69 -12.81
N SER A 711 15.93 25.72 -12.54
CA SER A 711 16.89 25.69 -11.43
C SER A 711 16.16 25.50 -10.09
N ALA A 712 16.93 25.20 -9.03
CA ALA A 712 16.43 25.39 -7.68
C ALA A 712 15.88 26.82 -7.51
N ILE A 713 14.83 26.96 -6.69
CA ILE A 713 14.23 28.27 -6.42
C ILE A 713 15.14 29.06 -5.47
N ALA A 714 15.17 30.38 -5.66
CA ALA A 714 15.87 31.31 -4.77
C ALA A 714 14.92 32.42 -4.31
N ALA A 715 15.13 32.93 -3.10
CA ALA A 715 14.38 34.08 -2.58
C ALA A 715 14.65 35.33 -3.43
N LEU A 716 13.61 36.08 -3.74
CA LEU A 716 13.71 37.29 -4.56
C LEU A 716 14.23 38.46 -3.71
N ASN A 717 15.53 38.72 -3.78
CA ASN A 717 16.22 39.77 -3.02
C ASN A 717 16.45 41.07 -3.81
N ILE A 718 15.62 41.35 -4.83
CA ILE A 718 15.78 42.51 -5.72
C ILE A 718 15.02 43.74 -5.17
N PRO A 719 15.62 44.95 -5.12
CA PRO A 719 14.95 46.17 -4.64
C PRO A 719 13.67 46.51 -5.41
N GLU A 720 12.69 47.10 -4.73
CA GLU A 720 11.35 47.33 -5.29
C GLU A 720 11.33 48.23 -6.53
N ALA A 721 12.22 49.22 -6.61
CA ALA A 721 12.37 50.07 -7.81
C ALA A 721 12.77 49.25 -9.04
N GLU A 722 13.60 48.23 -8.85
CA GLU A 722 14.07 47.34 -9.90
C GLU A 722 13.00 46.29 -10.25
N ARG A 723 12.23 45.81 -9.26
CA ARG A 723 11.05 44.97 -9.50
C ARG A 723 10.01 45.68 -10.36
N ARG A 724 9.73 46.97 -10.10
CA ARG A 724 8.85 47.80 -10.94
C ARG A 724 9.39 47.97 -12.36
N ARG A 725 10.71 48.14 -12.51
CA ARG A 725 11.37 48.25 -13.83
C ARG A 725 11.26 46.97 -14.64
N LEU A 726 11.47 45.80 -14.01
CA LEU A 726 11.36 44.47 -14.62
C LEU A 726 9.93 43.93 -14.68
N LYS A 727 8.94 44.75 -14.25
CA LYS A 727 7.51 44.41 -14.22
C LYS A 727 7.17 43.16 -13.39
N ILE A 728 8.00 42.84 -12.40
CA ILE A 728 7.77 41.72 -11.48
C ILE A 728 6.68 42.15 -10.47
N PRO A 729 5.57 41.39 -10.32
CA PRO A 729 4.50 41.74 -9.38
C PRO A 729 4.98 41.67 -7.93
N ALA A 730 4.32 42.42 -7.04
CA ALA A 730 4.62 42.42 -5.60
C ALA A 730 4.49 41.03 -4.97
N ALA A 731 3.57 40.21 -5.48
CA ALA A 731 3.35 38.83 -5.04
C ALA A 731 4.52 37.88 -5.34
N GLY A 732 5.50 38.27 -6.16
CA GLY A 732 6.69 37.43 -6.41
C GLY A 732 7.64 37.40 -5.22
N GLN A 733 7.90 36.23 -4.66
CA GLN A 733 8.69 36.02 -3.45
C GLN A 733 9.90 35.13 -3.71
N TYR A 734 9.78 34.24 -4.69
CA TYR A 734 10.87 33.40 -5.17
C TYR A 734 11.02 33.51 -6.69
N PHE A 735 12.17 33.09 -7.21
CA PHE A 735 12.39 32.94 -8.65
C PHE A 735 13.21 31.69 -8.97
N ALA A 736 13.03 31.16 -10.17
CA ALA A 736 13.90 30.14 -10.74
C ALA A 736 14.18 30.45 -12.21
N TRP A 737 15.34 30.00 -12.69
CA TRP A 737 15.67 30.04 -14.10
C TRP A 737 15.01 28.85 -14.82
N SER A 738 14.17 29.13 -15.81
CA SER A 738 13.67 28.15 -16.77
C SER A 738 14.71 27.94 -17.86
N TYR A 739 15.16 26.70 -18.01
CA TYR A 739 16.00 26.31 -19.14
C TYR A 739 15.17 26.22 -20.44
N PRO A 740 15.82 26.25 -21.63
CA PRO A 740 15.15 25.99 -22.90
C PRO A 740 14.37 24.68 -22.92
N PHE A 741 13.19 24.69 -23.53
CA PHE A 741 12.34 23.52 -23.60
C PHE A 741 12.92 22.43 -24.52
N SER A 742 12.74 21.18 -24.11
CA SER A 742 13.34 20.00 -24.74
C SER A 742 12.92 19.84 -26.21
N LEU A 743 11.64 20.07 -26.51
CA LEU A 743 11.05 20.03 -27.86
C LEU A 743 11.59 21.09 -28.82
N VAL A 744 12.30 22.11 -28.33
CA VAL A 744 12.95 23.11 -29.19
C VAL A 744 14.26 22.57 -29.78
N ARG A 745 14.88 21.57 -29.17
CA ARG A 745 16.13 20.98 -29.68
C ARG A 745 15.91 20.19 -30.97
N SER A 746 14.73 19.56 -31.14
CA SER A 746 14.33 18.88 -32.38
C SER A 746 13.86 19.83 -33.49
N TRP A 747 13.43 21.05 -33.14
CA TRP A 747 13.12 22.11 -34.12
C TRP A 747 14.33 22.52 -34.96
N LYS A 748 15.55 22.43 -34.42
CA LYS A 748 16.79 22.87 -35.10
C LYS A 748 17.06 22.14 -36.43
N SER A 749 16.37 21.04 -36.73
CA SER A 749 16.69 20.18 -37.87
C SER A 749 15.77 20.25 -39.09
N SER A 750 14.65 21.01 -39.11
CA SER A 750 13.61 20.71 -40.14
C SER A 750 12.90 21.82 -40.94
N THR A 751 13.19 23.14 -40.87
CA THR A 751 12.55 24.11 -41.81
C THR A 751 13.36 25.38 -42.08
N SER A 752 13.49 25.77 -43.37
CA SER A 752 14.31 26.89 -43.87
C SER A 752 13.61 28.25 -43.94
N GLU A 753 12.35 28.39 -43.52
CA GLU A 753 11.56 29.63 -43.71
C GLU A 753 11.24 30.40 -42.41
N LEU A 754 11.71 29.95 -41.25
CA LEU A 754 11.50 30.64 -39.97
C LEU A 754 12.83 31.13 -39.37
N PRO A 755 12.88 32.33 -38.75
CA PRO A 755 14.10 32.84 -38.15
C PRO A 755 14.62 31.85 -37.09
N LYS A 756 15.95 31.65 -37.07
CA LYS A 756 16.59 30.79 -36.06
C LYS A 756 16.10 31.23 -34.67
N PRO A 757 15.71 30.30 -33.78
CA PRO A 757 15.11 30.63 -32.48
C PRO A 757 15.92 31.64 -31.66
N GLU A 758 17.24 31.59 -31.80
CA GLU A 758 18.24 32.45 -31.16
C GLU A 758 18.23 33.92 -31.66
N ALA A 759 17.42 34.23 -32.68
CA ALA A 759 17.30 35.55 -33.30
C ALA A 759 15.85 36.12 -33.25
N SER A 760 14.90 35.43 -32.59
CA SER A 760 13.54 35.96 -32.43
C SER A 760 13.50 37.02 -31.32
N MET A 761 12.95 38.19 -31.67
CA MET A 761 12.66 39.28 -30.72
C MET A 761 11.30 39.11 -30.01
N ASP A 762 10.57 38.01 -30.27
CA ASP A 762 9.31 37.73 -29.61
C ASP A 762 9.55 37.07 -28.24
N PRO A 763 9.05 37.64 -27.14
CA PRO A 763 9.35 37.16 -25.79
C PRO A 763 8.78 35.76 -25.49
N ASP A 764 7.65 35.37 -26.10
CA ASP A 764 7.07 34.05 -25.86
C ASP A 764 7.90 32.95 -26.53
N VAL A 765 8.33 33.20 -27.77
CA VAL A 765 9.23 32.30 -28.50
C VAL A 765 10.60 32.26 -27.84
N ALA A 766 11.12 33.40 -27.37
CA ALA A 766 12.40 33.44 -26.65
C ALA A 766 12.32 32.68 -25.31
N PHE A 767 11.23 32.79 -24.55
CA PHE A 767 11.09 32.03 -23.30
C PHE A 767 11.18 30.53 -23.54
N LEU A 768 10.52 30.01 -24.58
CA LEU A 768 10.57 28.59 -24.89
C LEU A 768 11.94 28.13 -25.41
N THR A 769 12.61 28.98 -26.18
CA THR A 769 13.79 28.58 -26.97
C THR A 769 15.13 28.95 -26.34
N VAL A 770 15.15 29.98 -25.50
CA VAL A 770 16.32 30.52 -24.79
C VAL A 770 16.19 30.33 -23.28
N GLY A 771 14.97 30.37 -22.75
CA GLY A 771 14.69 30.35 -21.32
C GLY A 771 14.34 31.72 -20.76
N GLY A 772 14.18 31.78 -19.45
CA GLY A 772 13.77 33.00 -18.76
C GLY A 772 13.56 32.79 -17.28
N PHE A 773 13.20 33.85 -16.57
CA PHE A 773 12.90 33.80 -15.15
C PHE A 773 11.42 33.57 -14.91
N VAL A 774 11.10 32.61 -14.06
CA VAL A 774 9.74 32.41 -13.55
C VAL A 774 9.75 32.80 -12.08
N TYR A 775 8.77 33.61 -11.70
CA TYR A 775 8.60 34.13 -10.35
C TYR A 775 7.43 33.44 -9.69
N PHE A 776 7.57 33.15 -8.41
CA PHE A 776 6.61 32.40 -7.61
C PHE A 776 6.15 33.20 -6.40
N ASP A 777 4.93 32.98 -5.94
CA ASP A 777 4.44 33.51 -4.66
C ASP A 777 4.89 32.68 -3.45
N ASP A 778 4.43 33.06 -2.27
CA ASP A 778 4.70 32.36 -1.00
C ASP A 778 4.15 30.92 -0.96
N ASN A 779 3.27 30.56 -1.90
CA ASN A 779 2.74 29.20 -2.08
C ASN A 779 3.40 28.44 -3.25
N TYR A 780 4.52 28.97 -3.76
CA TYR A 780 5.29 28.42 -4.88
C TYR A 780 4.48 28.26 -6.17
N GLN A 781 3.44 29.08 -6.35
CA GLN A 781 2.69 29.13 -7.60
C GLN A 781 3.33 30.14 -8.56
N PRO A 782 3.54 29.79 -9.84
CA PRO A 782 4.02 30.75 -10.82
C PRO A 782 3.08 31.96 -10.88
N VAL A 783 3.63 33.16 -10.69
CA VAL A 783 2.89 34.44 -10.75
C VAL A 783 3.36 35.36 -11.86
N HIS A 784 4.57 35.17 -12.39
CA HIS A 784 5.09 35.98 -13.48
C HIS A 784 6.19 35.28 -14.28
N ILE A 785 6.37 35.65 -15.54
CA ILE A 785 7.39 35.09 -16.44
C ILE A 785 8.07 36.23 -17.21
N ASN A 786 9.39 36.29 -17.13
CA ASN A 786 10.23 37.17 -17.95
C ASN A 786 11.13 36.32 -18.86
N ALA A 787 10.96 36.47 -20.17
CA ALA A 787 11.82 35.84 -21.16
C ALA A 787 13.19 36.52 -21.24
N ALA A 788 14.25 35.73 -21.43
CA ALA A 788 15.55 36.28 -21.80
C ALA A 788 15.59 36.47 -23.32
N VAL A 789 15.34 37.70 -23.78
CA VAL A 789 15.31 38.02 -25.22
C VAL A 789 16.69 38.50 -25.67
N PRO A 790 17.39 37.76 -26.55
CA PRO A 790 18.67 38.16 -27.09
C PRO A 790 18.61 39.55 -27.74
N ASP A 791 19.50 40.45 -27.31
CA ASP A 791 19.65 41.79 -27.89
C ASP A 791 21.14 42.18 -27.78
N PRO A 792 21.85 42.40 -28.90
CA PRO A 792 23.25 42.85 -28.87
C PRO A 792 23.47 44.13 -28.05
N LYS A 793 22.44 44.99 -27.90
CA LYS A 793 22.45 46.19 -27.05
C LYS A 793 21.87 45.96 -25.65
N GLY A 794 21.50 44.73 -25.32
CA GLY A 794 20.96 44.31 -24.03
C GLY A 794 21.95 44.58 -22.90
N ARG A 795 21.41 44.80 -21.70
CA ARG A 795 22.21 45.23 -20.54
C ARG A 795 22.64 44.07 -19.62
N LEU A 796 22.10 42.87 -19.83
CA LEU A 796 22.33 41.70 -19.00
C LEU A 796 23.04 40.60 -19.77
N ARG A 797 23.95 39.89 -19.08
CA ARG A 797 24.58 38.65 -19.54
C ARG A 797 24.84 37.73 -18.35
N PHE A 798 25.02 36.44 -18.62
CA PHE A 798 25.49 35.49 -17.61
C PHE A 798 26.99 35.69 -17.35
N GLY A 799 27.38 35.69 -16.08
CA GLY A 799 28.76 35.71 -15.59
C GLY A 799 29.42 34.33 -15.66
N PRO A 800 30.69 34.22 -15.24
CA PRO A 800 31.41 32.95 -15.24
C PRO A 800 30.78 31.94 -14.25
N PRO A 801 30.93 30.63 -14.53
CA PRO A 801 30.49 29.57 -13.62
C PRO A 801 31.16 29.72 -12.23
N ARG A 802 30.38 29.63 -11.16
CA ARG A 802 30.80 29.60 -9.74
C ARG A 802 30.39 28.28 -9.10
N HIS A 803 31.18 27.75 -8.18
CA HIS A 803 30.86 26.50 -7.47
C HIS A 803 30.18 26.79 -6.12
N HIS A 804 29.31 25.90 -5.66
CA HIS A 804 28.49 26.11 -4.45
C HIS A 804 29.30 26.30 -3.16
N GLU A 805 30.53 25.78 -3.10
CA GLU A 805 31.45 25.87 -1.95
C GLU A 805 31.97 27.30 -1.66
N GLN A 806 31.64 28.31 -2.46
CA GLN A 806 32.15 29.69 -2.33
C GLN A 806 31.15 30.68 -1.69
N LEU A 807 30.03 30.21 -1.13
CA LEU A 807 29.00 31.09 -0.55
C LEU A 807 29.14 31.32 0.97
N GLU A 808 30.15 30.73 1.63
CA GLU A 808 30.34 30.91 3.08
C GLU A 808 31.12 32.18 3.46
N ASP A 809 31.60 32.99 2.50
CA ASP A 809 32.46 34.16 2.77
C ASP A 809 32.07 35.48 2.04
N GLU A 810 30.85 35.64 1.50
CA GLU A 810 30.35 36.95 0.97
C GLU A 810 29.02 37.41 1.59
#